data_AF-A0A8S1QZN2-F1
#
_entry.id   AF-A0A8S1QZN2-F1
#
_cell.length_a   1.000
_cell.length_b   1.000
_cell.length_c   1.000
_cell.angle_alpha   90.00
_cell.angle_beta   90.00
_cell.angle_gamma   90.00
#
_symmetry.space_group_name_H-M   'P 1'
#
loop_
_entity.id
_entity.type
_entity.pdbx_description
1 polymer ?
#
loop_
_entity_poly.entity_id
_entity_poly.type
_entity_poly.pdbx_seq_one_letter_code
_entity_poly.pdbx_strand_id
1 'polypeptide(L)'
;MICALNARYTLSIMFLAQEYCGIQWDYSRKPPLKKKTNFLISKINDKEIQYFKDGSIIRIDRITNTTDFKVFINFEQIQHFQWHGAYGLNNQRTGKWTATWQGESLLNVGGDYSNDGKKQGQWQEIIQNYCWYVKIYEIGEYKDDLRQGLWKFIQGDRTIGIGKYNELGLKNGKWKELSDKYCSQKQITFVGEYFNGIKIGRWDTVFNGNQIGGGSFNEKGQKIGLWIELSDGYYERSQVTYQGVYNGNTNKNVGRWEIKYGGEKQLKIGGGLYDAIGSIKIGRWTELHEGFDQDSQVTIVGEYTNGKKNGRWDIMFKKDASQTIQIIGGGSYDEEGLKVGSWIEIGDGLSRHCLVTQEGEYKKGTKIGRWYIMFKTDKNENFIQIGGGSYDGEGLKVGRWIEMGDGFGRDSLVTLKGDYQNGIKIGRWLIDYQYDMDYKNYQQRWEISELRNYGQSLQTIGGGVYECNGVKVGRWVELIDNFNDYFQVIYLGDYNNGQKRGRWDINWNKGERIGGGLYDDKEGNTLVKIGKWVELHEYFSEGDQVIYEGDYDMKGIKVGRWDIIVQEDRWRKKCQKIGGGSYDQDGIKIGRWVEFFGNTFKLRQVLYKGMYNPKGLKINRWEIEFQEKHIGGGSYDRQGQIKIGNWVELDERFGYYNKVTYGGKYNMNGLKEGRWDIYFCESDEEEYKQLGGGSYDYLEGNSTKIGKWVELDEGFWDSKKVIYDGEYNKNGMKAGRWDINYCKFNEKEYKQIKRECSGGGQYDQEGNQKKFGNWVELDEEFFDWVRVIWKGEYDKNGMKVGRWDINYCKYNEEKYQLIGGGSYVEKEGKIKIGMWGELHEKFFDHRYFVLYGEYNTNGIKVGRWDFLDLTNNNSICGCVNFDDDGNEIYRSEDQDIIYVGQFKKGGKIGRWDIMYMPFGVDLNTPIQYREPYRQIGGGYYDQGEIKIGRWKELHEVSQKITYEGEYNMKGKKVGRWDICSWKDSKMEKEQMIGGGSYDLEGTKFGKWIEVEQWSTFLGEYNMKGQKIGVWVELDRKNKKTSEKKYDN
;
A
#
# COMPACT_ATOMS: atom_id res chain seq x y z
N MET A 1 -27.14 21.44 56.40
CA MET A 1 -26.69 22.70 55.77
C MET A 1 -25.19 22.71 55.45
N ILE A 2 -24.30 22.10 56.24
CA ILE A 2 -22.85 22.05 55.95
C ILE A 2 -22.48 21.07 54.80
N CYS A 3 -23.27 20.01 54.55
CA CYS A 3 -23.08 19.14 53.38
C CYS A 3 -23.55 19.75 52.04
N ALA A 4 -24.35 20.82 52.06
CA ALA A 4 -24.83 21.49 50.84
C ALA A 4 -23.89 22.63 50.37
N LEU A 5 -22.95 23.06 51.21
CA LEU A 5 -21.95 24.09 50.87
C LEU A 5 -20.70 23.49 50.21
N ASN A 6 -20.37 22.22 50.48
CA ASN A 6 -19.24 21.55 49.80
C ASN A 6 -19.56 21.10 48.37
N ALA A 7 -20.83 20.94 47.99
CA ALA A 7 -21.22 20.58 46.63
C ALA A 7 -21.29 21.78 45.66
N ARG A 8 -21.28 23.03 46.16
CA ARG A 8 -21.27 24.24 45.32
C ARG A 8 -19.88 24.77 44.99
N TYR A 9 -18.83 24.32 45.68
CA TYR A 9 -17.43 24.68 45.35
C TYR A 9 -16.70 23.63 44.50
N THR A 10 -17.26 22.43 44.31
CA THR A 10 -16.71 21.39 43.40
C THR A 10 -17.25 21.49 41.96
N LEU A 11 -18.10 22.47 41.66
CA LEU A 11 -18.82 22.58 40.38
C LEU A 11 -18.29 23.68 39.42
N SER A 12 -17.16 24.32 39.70
CA SER A 12 -16.61 25.41 38.86
C SER A 12 -15.32 25.09 38.10
N ILE A 13 -14.87 23.84 38.07
CA ILE A 13 -13.83 23.39 37.11
C ILE A 13 -14.21 22.00 36.60
N MET A 14 -15.37 21.87 35.95
CA MET A 14 -15.54 20.77 35.01
C MET A 14 -14.64 21.11 33.82
N PHE A 15 -13.42 20.55 33.82
CA PHE A 15 -12.57 20.50 32.64
C PHE A 15 -13.40 19.89 31.51
N LEU A 16 -13.78 20.72 30.54
CA LEU A 16 -14.42 20.26 29.31
C LEU A 16 -13.36 19.54 28.48
N ALA A 17 -13.11 18.28 28.83
CA ALA A 17 -12.42 17.36 27.95
C ALA A 17 -13.39 17.00 26.83
N GLN A 18 -13.04 17.34 25.59
CA GLN A 18 -13.81 16.97 24.41
C GLN A 18 -13.11 15.82 23.70
N GLU A 19 -13.88 14.79 23.32
CA GLU A 19 -13.38 13.67 22.55
C GLU A 19 -13.34 14.01 21.05
N TYR A 20 -12.23 13.64 20.41
CA TYR A 20 -11.99 13.80 18.99
C TYR A 20 -11.57 12.47 18.38
N CYS A 21 -11.96 12.26 17.12
CA CYS A 21 -11.52 11.13 16.31
C CYS A 21 -10.33 11.57 15.43
N GLY A 22 -9.15 11.01 15.70
CA GLY A 22 -7.92 11.24 14.95
C GLY A 22 -7.54 10.07 14.04
N ILE A 23 -6.44 10.27 13.32
CA ILE A 23 -5.80 9.30 12.44
C ILE A 23 -4.45 8.93 13.06
N GLN A 24 -4.29 7.65 13.35
CA GLN A 24 -3.00 7.03 13.66
C GLN A 24 -2.61 6.12 12.49
N TRP A 25 -1.35 6.13 12.10
CA TRP A 25 -0.85 5.20 11.09
C TRP A 25 -0.37 3.92 11.79
N ASP A 26 -0.87 2.77 11.34
CA ASP A 26 -0.41 1.46 11.77
C ASP A 26 0.70 0.99 10.83
N TYR A 27 1.94 1.15 11.28
CA TYR A 27 3.15 0.81 10.53
C TYR A 27 3.48 -0.68 10.54
N SER A 28 2.77 -1.50 11.33
CA SER A 28 2.94 -2.96 11.29
C SER A 28 2.44 -3.57 9.97
N ARG A 29 1.54 -2.85 9.28
CA ARG A 29 1.00 -3.23 7.97
C ARG A 29 1.78 -2.55 6.84
N LYS A 30 1.84 -3.21 5.69
CA LYS A 30 2.40 -2.66 4.44
C LYS A 30 1.33 -2.75 3.34
N PRO A 31 0.70 -1.63 2.90
CA PRO A 31 0.88 -0.25 3.36
C PRO A 31 0.59 -0.01 4.84
N PRO A 32 1.14 1.07 5.43
CA PRO A 32 0.62 1.59 6.69
C PRO A 32 -0.87 1.88 6.59
N LEU A 33 -1.66 1.34 7.52
CA LEU A 33 -3.11 1.51 7.52
C LEU A 33 -3.50 2.73 8.37
N LYS A 34 -4.43 3.55 7.91
CA LYS A 34 -5.04 4.59 8.75
C LYS A 34 -5.99 3.93 9.76
N LYS A 35 -5.62 3.98 11.03
CA LYS A 35 -6.48 3.59 12.15
C LYS A 35 -7.16 4.83 12.73
N LYS A 36 -8.49 4.87 12.68
CA LYS A 36 -9.26 5.87 13.43
C LYS A 36 -9.05 5.62 14.92
N THR A 37 -8.63 6.65 15.64
CA THR A 37 -8.26 6.54 17.05
C THR A 37 -8.82 7.74 17.79
N ASN A 38 -9.54 7.50 18.88
CA ASN A 38 -10.07 8.58 19.69
C ASN A 38 -8.99 9.16 20.62
N PHE A 39 -9.11 10.44 20.93
CA PHE A 39 -8.28 11.14 21.91
C PHE A 39 -9.10 12.24 22.57
N LEU A 40 -8.67 12.68 23.74
CA LEU A 40 -9.30 13.79 24.45
C LEU A 40 -8.45 15.05 24.31
N ILE A 41 -9.10 16.18 24.15
CA ILE A 41 -8.49 17.50 24.29
C ILE A 41 -9.08 18.15 25.52
N SER A 42 -8.25 18.54 26.48
CA SER A 42 -8.67 19.28 27.68
C SER A 42 -7.99 20.63 27.73
N LYS A 43 -8.75 21.65 28.12
CA LYS A 43 -8.23 22.99 28.37
C LYS A 43 -7.93 23.11 29.87
N ILE A 44 -6.65 23.26 30.24
CA ILE A 44 -6.30 23.39 31.66
C ILE A 44 -6.64 24.79 32.20
N ASN A 45 -6.34 25.80 31.40
CA ASN A 45 -6.54 27.22 31.71
C ASN A 45 -6.71 27.99 30.39
N ASP A 46 -6.88 29.32 30.45
CA ASP A 46 -7.02 30.16 29.24
C ASP A 46 -5.80 30.20 28.33
N LYS A 47 -4.71 29.53 28.71
CA LYS A 47 -3.42 29.58 28.04
C LYS A 47 -2.88 28.22 27.58
N GLU A 48 -3.49 27.10 27.97
CA GLU A 48 -2.94 25.76 27.72
C GLU A 48 -4.00 24.73 27.36
N ILE A 49 -3.69 23.96 26.32
CA ILE A 49 -4.46 22.81 25.84
C ILE A 49 -3.60 21.56 25.97
N GLN A 50 -4.19 20.47 26.46
CA GLN A 50 -3.57 19.15 26.55
C GLN A 50 -4.29 18.15 25.67
N TYR A 51 -3.51 17.32 25.00
CA TYR A 51 -3.98 16.19 24.22
C TYR A 51 -3.70 14.92 25.02
N PHE A 52 -4.72 14.10 25.23
CA PHE A 52 -4.65 12.84 25.95
C PHE A 52 -4.99 11.66 25.06
N LYS A 53 -4.19 10.61 25.17
CA LYS A 53 -4.48 9.31 24.55
C LYS A 53 -4.21 8.21 25.56
N ASP A 54 -5.16 7.31 25.74
CA ASP A 54 -5.02 6.17 26.64
C ASP A 54 -4.56 6.60 28.06
N GLY A 55 -5.14 7.69 28.56
CA GLY A 55 -4.81 8.29 29.87
C GLY A 55 -3.49 9.07 29.94
N SER A 56 -2.68 9.07 28.87
CA SER A 56 -1.38 9.72 28.82
C SER A 56 -1.44 11.06 28.07
N ILE A 57 -0.76 12.09 28.59
CA ILE A 57 -0.59 13.36 27.89
C ILE A 57 0.42 13.15 26.76
N ILE A 58 0.01 13.43 25.53
CA ILE A 58 0.85 13.26 24.34
C ILE A 58 1.33 14.61 23.76
N ARG A 59 0.69 15.72 24.14
CA ARG A 59 1.06 17.08 23.72
C ARG A 59 0.46 18.12 24.66
N ILE A 60 1.21 19.20 24.90
CA ILE A 60 0.72 20.42 25.56
C ILE A 60 1.01 21.59 24.63
N ASP A 61 -0.05 22.31 24.23
CA ASP A 61 0.07 23.54 23.45
C ASP A 61 -0.23 24.75 24.33
N ARG A 62 0.60 25.79 24.21
CA ARG A 62 0.28 27.11 24.74
C ARG A 62 -0.55 27.88 23.72
N ILE A 63 -1.77 28.25 24.09
CA ILE A 63 -2.67 29.09 23.30
C ILE A 63 -2.67 30.51 23.85
N THR A 64 -2.70 31.49 22.96
CA THR A 64 -2.83 32.91 23.35
C THR A 64 -4.25 33.43 23.10
N ASN A 65 -4.98 32.77 22.19
CA ASN A 65 -6.37 33.03 21.87
C ASN A 65 -7.13 31.70 21.74
N THR A 66 -8.26 31.57 22.43
CA THR A 66 -9.09 30.36 22.43
C THR A 66 -9.84 30.15 21.12
N THR A 67 -9.96 31.16 20.26
CA THR A 67 -10.68 31.04 18.98
C THR A 67 -9.82 30.48 17.84
N ASP A 68 -8.49 30.55 17.96
CA ASP A 68 -7.58 30.33 16.82
C ASP A 68 -6.79 29.02 16.89
N PHE A 69 -7.12 28.11 17.82
CA PHE A 69 -6.40 26.84 17.92
C PHE A 69 -6.88 25.84 16.84
N LYS A 70 -5.95 25.38 16.01
CA LYS A 70 -6.19 24.31 15.03
C LYS A 70 -6.02 22.96 15.71
N VAL A 71 -7.09 22.16 15.74
CA VAL A 71 -7.00 20.77 16.21
C VAL A 71 -6.26 19.94 15.17
N PHE A 72 -5.12 19.37 15.58
CA PHE A 72 -4.46 18.33 14.79
C PHE A 72 -5.24 17.04 14.93
N ILE A 73 -5.55 16.39 13.81
CA ILE A 73 -6.19 15.07 13.80
C ILE A 73 -5.18 13.95 13.52
N ASN A 74 -3.97 14.27 13.05
CA ASN A 74 -2.92 13.30 12.79
C ASN A 74 -2.04 13.17 14.03
N PHE A 75 -1.98 11.97 14.60
CA PHE A 75 -1.25 11.71 15.84
C PHE A 75 0.24 12.03 15.77
N GLU A 76 0.89 11.79 14.62
CA GLU A 76 2.31 12.13 14.50
C GLU A 76 2.52 13.63 14.54
N GLN A 77 1.62 14.41 13.94
CA GLN A 77 1.68 15.87 14.04
C GLN A 77 1.48 16.33 15.47
N ILE A 78 0.51 15.74 16.19
CA ILE A 78 0.29 16.02 17.60
C ILE A 78 1.60 15.79 18.38
N GLN A 79 2.27 14.66 18.18
CA GLN A 79 3.46 14.28 18.95
C GLN A 79 4.73 15.04 18.56
N HIS A 80 4.90 15.37 17.27
CA HIS A 80 6.21 15.73 16.75
C HIS A 80 6.32 17.16 16.23
N PHE A 81 5.20 17.79 15.86
CA PHE A 81 5.21 19.07 15.18
C PHE A 81 5.09 20.25 16.14
N GLN A 82 6.04 21.18 16.08
CA GLN A 82 6.07 22.39 16.91
C GLN A 82 6.37 23.63 16.08
N TRP A 83 5.71 24.73 16.40
CA TRP A 83 5.95 26.06 15.81
C TRP A 83 6.84 26.89 16.72
N HIS A 84 7.76 27.66 16.13
CA HIS A 84 8.68 28.56 16.80
C HIS A 84 8.60 29.96 16.20
N GLY A 85 8.60 31.01 17.02
CA GLY A 85 8.60 32.40 16.58
C GLY A 85 8.40 33.38 17.73
N ALA A 86 8.41 34.67 17.41
CA ALA A 86 8.23 35.73 18.40
C ALA A 86 6.75 36.08 18.57
N TYR A 87 6.41 36.52 19.79
CA TYR A 87 5.12 37.11 20.10
C TYR A 87 5.28 38.61 20.34
N GLY A 88 4.43 39.42 19.72
CA GLY A 88 4.40 40.87 19.88
C GLY A 88 3.64 41.34 21.12
N LEU A 89 3.54 42.67 21.26
CA LEU A 89 2.65 43.33 22.22
C LEU A 89 1.22 42.85 21.90
N ASN A 90 0.51 42.23 22.85
CA ASN A 90 -0.79 41.54 22.72
C ASN A 90 -0.75 40.02 22.48
N ASN A 91 0.40 39.35 22.65
CA ASN A 91 0.52 37.88 22.45
C ASN A 91 0.08 37.42 21.05
N GLN A 92 0.16 38.30 20.07
CA GLN A 92 -0.01 37.99 18.65
C GLN A 92 1.32 37.49 18.08
N ARG A 93 1.25 36.59 17.09
CA ARG A 93 2.44 36.09 16.41
C ARG A 93 3.03 37.20 15.55
N THR A 94 4.32 37.46 15.62
CA THR A 94 4.97 38.52 14.82
C THR A 94 6.30 38.03 14.24
N GLY A 95 6.69 38.60 13.10
CA GLY A 95 7.97 38.30 12.46
C GLY A 95 8.03 36.89 11.88
N LYS A 96 9.25 36.37 11.69
CA LYS A 96 9.48 35.08 11.07
C LYS A 96 9.15 33.92 12.03
N TRP A 97 8.34 32.99 11.54
CA TRP A 97 8.01 31.75 12.22
C TRP A 97 8.59 30.57 11.46
N THR A 98 9.07 29.58 12.19
CA THR A 98 9.60 28.32 11.67
C THR A 98 8.97 27.13 12.38
N ALA A 99 9.15 25.92 11.86
CA ALA A 99 8.64 24.72 12.51
C ALA A 99 9.73 23.67 12.72
N THR A 100 9.53 22.83 13.73
CA THR A 100 10.33 21.62 13.96
C THR A 100 9.46 20.37 13.90
N TRP A 101 10.06 19.27 13.47
CA TRP A 101 9.50 17.92 13.53
C TRP A 101 10.44 17.02 14.31
N GLN A 102 9.97 16.40 15.39
CA GLN A 102 10.81 15.59 16.29
C GLN A 102 12.01 16.37 16.85
N GLY A 103 11.85 17.68 17.04
CA GLY A 103 12.92 18.58 17.48
C GLY A 103 13.89 19.02 16.38
N GLU A 104 13.83 18.44 15.18
CA GLU A 104 14.63 18.86 14.03
C GLU A 104 13.95 20.01 13.30
N SER A 105 14.71 21.05 12.92
CA SER A 105 14.18 22.17 12.15
C SER A 105 13.73 21.70 10.77
N LEU A 106 12.47 21.94 10.43
CA LEU A 106 11.97 21.72 9.08
C LEU A 106 12.45 22.86 8.18
N LEU A 107 13.35 22.56 7.25
CA LEU A 107 13.94 23.55 6.35
C LEU A 107 12.85 24.29 5.58
N ASN A 108 12.90 25.63 5.63
CA ASN A 108 11.99 26.55 4.96
C ASN A 108 10.51 26.48 5.35
N VAL A 109 10.10 25.61 6.28
CA VAL A 109 8.71 25.57 6.77
C VAL A 109 8.45 26.77 7.68
N GLY A 110 7.41 27.54 7.35
CA GLY A 110 7.00 28.76 8.02
C GLY A 110 6.90 29.95 7.08
N GLY A 111 6.96 31.15 7.64
CA GLY A 111 6.78 32.41 6.93
C GLY A 111 6.71 33.58 7.91
N ASP A 112 6.31 34.75 7.42
CA ASP A 112 6.28 35.97 8.23
C ASP A 112 4.86 36.32 8.69
N TYR A 113 4.75 36.73 9.95
CA TYR A 113 3.58 37.42 10.48
C TYR A 113 3.83 38.92 10.54
N SER A 114 2.81 39.71 10.19
CA SER A 114 2.75 41.13 10.44
C SER A 114 2.69 41.48 11.93
N ASN A 115 2.84 42.77 12.24
CA ASN A 115 2.75 43.27 13.61
C ASN A 115 1.36 43.11 14.24
N ASP A 116 0.30 42.96 13.44
CA ASP A 116 -1.08 42.73 13.88
C ASP A 116 -1.45 41.24 13.96
N GLY A 117 -0.48 40.32 13.83
CA GLY A 117 -0.72 38.90 14.07
C GLY A 117 -1.10 38.08 12.84
N LYS A 118 -1.08 38.67 11.64
CA LYS A 118 -1.57 38.02 10.41
C LYS A 118 -0.45 37.48 9.56
N LYS A 119 -0.66 36.34 8.90
CA LYS A 119 0.29 35.80 7.93
C LYS A 119 0.40 36.71 6.72
N GLN A 120 1.64 36.96 6.28
CA GLN A 120 1.97 37.74 5.10
C GLN A 120 3.16 37.13 4.34
N GLY A 121 3.26 37.42 3.04
CA GLY A 121 4.39 37.01 2.21
C GLY A 121 4.39 35.51 1.86
N GLN A 122 5.56 34.97 1.54
CA GLN A 122 5.71 33.56 1.17
C GLN A 122 5.65 32.65 2.41
N TRP A 123 4.91 31.57 2.29
CA TRP A 123 4.74 30.56 3.33
C TRP A 123 4.94 29.17 2.77
N GLN A 124 5.56 28.31 3.58
CA GLN A 124 5.62 26.88 3.37
C GLN A 124 5.00 26.17 4.58
N GLU A 125 3.98 25.35 4.36
CA GLU A 125 3.22 24.67 5.40
C GLU A 125 3.26 23.16 5.20
N ILE A 126 3.18 22.38 6.27
CA ILE A 126 2.99 20.92 6.16
C ILE A 126 1.51 20.60 5.89
N ILE A 127 1.25 19.58 5.07
CA ILE A 127 -0.12 19.11 4.82
C ILE A 127 -0.73 18.46 6.07
N GLN A 128 -2.05 18.28 6.12
CA GLN A 128 -2.76 17.65 7.25
C GLN A 128 -2.34 16.20 7.52
N ASN A 129 -1.90 15.47 6.49
CA ASN A 129 -1.44 14.08 6.62
C ASN A 129 0.10 13.96 6.66
N TYR A 130 0.82 15.04 7.00
CA TYR A 130 2.27 14.97 7.12
C TYR A 130 2.65 13.93 8.16
N CYS A 131 3.44 12.96 7.76
CA CYS A 131 3.97 11.89 8.59
C CYS A 131 5.36 11.54 8.08
N TRP A 132 6.08 10.65 8.77
CA TRP A 132 7.45 10.36 8.40
C TRP A 132 7.63 9.85 6.96
N TYR A 133 6.64 9.12 6.43
CA TYR A 133 6.60 8.63 5.03
C TYR A 133 6.11 9.66 4.01
N VAL A 134 5.48 10.75 4.47
CA VAL A 134 4.76 11.70 3.60
C VAL A 134 5.19 13.12 3.95
N LYS A 135 6.37 13.49 3.46
CA LYS A 135 6.97 14.81 3.65
C LYS A 135 6.53 15.76 2.54
N ILE A 136 5.30 16.24 2.63
CA ILE A 136 4.69 17.13 1.63
C ILE A 136 4.45 18.51 2.21
N TYR A 137 4.82 19.52 1.42
CA TYR A 137 4.67 20.92 1.77
C TYR A 137 3.72 21.64 0.81
N GLU A 138 2.94 22.58 1.33
CA GLU A 138 2.17 23.56 0.59
C GLU A 138 2.94 24.88 0.58
N ILE A 139 3.29 25.39 -0.59
CA ILE A 139 4.01 26.67 -0.73
C ILE A 139 3.16 27.68 -1.49
N GLY A 140 3.01 28.88 -0.96
CA GLY A 140 2.34 29.99 -1.63
C GLY A 140 2.37 31.28 -0.83
N GLU A 141 1.57 32.25 -1.23
CA GLU A 141 1.57 33.58 -0.62
C GLU A 141 0.37 33.79 0.30
N TYR A 142 0.59 34.44 1.44
CA TYR A 142 -0.44 34.99 2.30
C TYR A 142 -0.49 36.51 2.22
N LYS A 143 -1.69 37.06 2.31
CA LYS A 143 -1.94 38.48 2.56
C LYS A 143 -3.06 38.61 3.58
N ASP A 144 -2.73 39.12 4.76
CA ASP A 144 -3.67 39.31 5.87
C ASP A 144 -4.43 38.03 6.23
N ASP A 145 -3.69 36.92 6.45
CA ASP A 145 -4.21 35.56 6.70
C ASP A 145 -4.99 34.90 5.55
N LEU A 146 -5.18 35.58 4.43
CA LEU A 146 -5.78 35.02 3.23
C LEU A 146 -4.71 34.42 2.31
N ARG A 147 -4.89 33.16 1.92
CA ARG A 147 -4.06 32.55 0.88
C ARG A 147 -4.33 33.23 -0.46
N GLN A 148 -3.30 33.73 -1.14
CA GLN A 148 -3.44 34.40 -2.43
C GLN A 148 -2.48 33.80 -3.47
N GLY A 149 -2.76 34.04 -4.75
CA GLY A 149 -1.85 33.68 -5.82
C GLY A 149 -1.68 32.16 -6.01
N LEU A 150 -0.53 31.77 -6.54
CA LEU A 150 -0.23 30.38 -6.89
C LEU A 150 0.23 29.60 -5.65
N TRP A 151 -0.36 28.43 -5.44
CA TRP A 151 0.00 27.49 -4.39
C TRP A 151 0.43 26.16 -4.99
N LYS A 152 1.54 25.61 -4.51
CA LYS A 152 2.14 24.36 -4.98
C LYS A 152 2.21 23.34 -3.85
N PHE A 153 1.95 22.08 -4.18
CA PHE A 153 2.26 20.95 -3.31
C PHE A 153 3.59 20.35 -3.75
N ILE A 154 4.57 20.33 -2.84
CA ILE A 154 5.94 19.88 -3.11
C ILE A 154 6.26 18.64 -2.27
N GLN A 155 6.77 17.61 -2.92
CA GLN A 155 7.33 16.41 -2.29
C GLN A 155 8.76 16.25 -2.80
N GLY A 156 9.75 16.37 -1.91
CA GLY A 156 11.14 16.49 -2.35
C GLY A 156 11.35 17.77 -3.16
N ASP A 157 11.81 17.63 -4.41
CA ASP A 157 11.93 18.69 -5.41
C ASP A 157 10.77 18.69 -6.43
N ARG A 158 9.87 17.70 -6.35
CA ARG A 158 8.78 17.50 -7.31
C ARG A 158 7.53 18.28 -6.91
N THR A 159 7.01 19.09 -7.84
CA THR A 159 5.66 19.66 -7.71
C THR A 159 4.61 18.59 -8.06
N ILE A 160 3.87 18.12 -7.07
CA ILE A 160 2.86 17.06 -7.22
C ILE A 160 1.43 17.59 -7.35
N GLY A 161 1.20 18.85 -6.96
CA GLY A 161 -0.07 19.54 -7.09
C GLY A 161 0.10 21.05 -7.23
N ILE A 162 -0.90 21.74 -7.78
CA ILE A 162 -0.84 23.18 -8.05
C ILE A 162 -2.24 23.77 -8.11
N GLY A 163 -2.40 25.04 -7.70
CA GLY A 163 -3.66 25.76 -7.81
C GLY A 163 -3.52 27.23 -7.51
N LYS A 164 -4.56 28.02 -7.77
CA LYS A 164 -4.56 29.47 -7.52
C LYS A 164 -5.67 29.87 -6.55
N TYR A 165 -5.37 30.72 -5.59
CA TYR A 165 -6.36 31.43 -4.78
C TYR A 165 -6.60 32.84 -5.35
N ASN A 166 -7.84 33.32 -5.24
CA ASN A 166 -8.19 34.70 -5.56
C ASN A 166 -7.87 35.63 -4.38
N GLU A 167 -8.17 36.92 -4.54
CA GLU A 167 -7.88 37.96 -3.52
C GLU A 167 -8.67 37.77 -2.21
N LEU A 168 -9.76 37.00 -2.24
CA LEU A 168 -10.60 36.69 -1.08
C LEU A 168 -10.17 35.44 -0.32
N GLY A 169 -9.04 34.81 -0.68
CA GLY A 169 -8.62 33.56 -0.04
C GLY A 169 -9.35 32.32 -0.55
N LEU A 170 -10.10 32.42 -1.65
CA LEU A 170 -10.91 31.32 -2.19
C LEU A 170 -10.20 30.66 -3.38
N LYS A 171 -10.27 29.33 -3.47
CA LYS A 171 -9.73 28.57 -4.60
C LYS A 171 -10.40 29.01 -5.92
N ASN A 172 -9.61 29.23 -6.97
CA ASN A 172 -10.10 29.69 -8.26
C ASN A 172 -9.26 29.18 -9.43
N GLY A 173 -9.87 28.84 -10.56
CA GLY A 173 -9.21 28.31 -11.76
C GLY A 173 -8.89 26.82 -11.67
N LYS A 174 -7.87 26.38 -12.43
CA LYS A 174 -7.44 24.97 -12.47
C LYS A 174 -6.67 24.57 -11.21
N TRP A 175 -6.98 23.38 -10.70
CA TRP A 175 -6.40 22.81 -9.50
C TRP A 175 -6.00 21.36 -9.74
N LYS A 176 -4.86 20.98 -9.18
CA LYS A 176 -4.42 19.61 -8.93
C LYS A 176 -4.23 19.46 -7.43
N GLU A 177 -5.21 18.86 -6.76
CA GLU A 177 -5.27 18.66 -5.31
C GLU A 177 -4.76 17.28 -4.92
N LEU A 178 -4.21 17.15 -3.72
CA LEU A 178 -3.89 15.85 -3.14
C LEU A 178 -5.11 15.26 -2.45
N SER A 179 -5.27 13.94 -2.53
CA SER A 179 -6.24 13.24 -1.70
C SER A 179 -5.90 13.40 -0.21
N ASP A 180 -6.92 13.45 0.63
CA ASP A 180 -6.80 13.29 2.08
C ASP A 180 -6.15 11.95 2.47
N LYS A 181 -6.02 11.00 1.55
CA LYS A 181 -5.34 9.72 1.73
C LYS A 181 -4.00 9.65 1.04
N TYR A 182 -3.48 10.78 0.55
CA TYR A 182 -2.20 10.82 -0.14
C TYR A 182 -1.10 10.27 0.78
N CYS A 183 -0.42 9.23 0.30
CA CYS A 183 0.81 8.73 0.89
C CYS A 183 1.73 8.18 -0.22
N SER A 184 2.95 7.74 0.12
CA SER A 184 3.91 7.20 -0.86
C SER A 184 3.32 6.11 -1.75
N GLN A 185 2.40 5.28 -1.20
CA GLN A 185 1.72 4.20 -1.92
C GLN A 185 0.32 4.57 -2.46
N LYS A 186 -0.18 5.76 -2.11
CA LYS A 186 -1.49 6.29 -2.53
C LYS A 186 -1.29 7.66 -3.15
N GLN A 187 -0.66 7.72 -4.32
CA GLN A 187 -0.35 8.98 -5.01
C GLN A 187 -1.57 9.55 -5.75
N ILE A 188 -2.69 9.67 -5.05
CA ILE A 188 -4.00 10.03 -5.61
C ILE A 188 -4.13 11.56 -5.63
N THR A 189 -4.35 12.11 -6.81
CA THR A 189 -4.60 13.53 -7.01
C THR A 189 -5.94 13.77 -7.71
N PHE A 190 -6.54 14.93 -7.47
CA PHE A 190 -7.77 15.37 -8.11
C PHE A 190 -7.50 16.58 -9.00
N VAL A 191 -7.81 16.48 -10.28
CA VAL A 191 -7.58 17.55 -11.26
C VAL A 191 -8.92 18.11 -11.70
N GLY A 192 -9.13 19.41 -11.57
CA GLY A 192 -10.37 20.05 -12.01
C GLY A 192 -10.34 21.56 -11.83
N GLU A 193 -11.51 22.18 -11.81
CA GLU A 193 -11.63 23.63 -11.72
C GLU A 193 -12.46 24.07 -10.51
N TYR A 194 -12.03 25.19 -9.91
CA TYR A 194 -12.76 25.92 -8.90
C TYR A 194 -13.22 27.27 -9.41
N PHE A 195 -14.36 27.73 -8.92
CA PHE A 195 -14.81 29.11 -9.03
C PHE A 195 -15.26 29.60 -7.65
N ASN A 196 -14.55 30.59 -7.11
CA ASN A 196 -14.83 31.17 -5.78
C ASN A 196 -14.98 30.12 -4.66
N GLY A 197 -14.07 29.14 -4.61
CA GLY A 197 -14.06 28.09 -3.60
C GLY A 197 -15.00 26.92 -3.88
N ILE A 198 -15.80 26.98 -4.95
CA ILE A 198 -16.76 25.94 -5.35
C ILE A 198 -16.16 25.10 -6.48
N LYS A 199 -16.18 23.77 -6.37
CA LYS A 199 -15.77 22.86 -7.46
C LYS A 199 -16.79 22.95 -8.60
N ILE A 200 -16.33 23.13 -9.82
CA ILE A 200 -17.18 23.21 -11.01
C ILE A 200 -16.64 22.32 -12.14
N GLY A 201 -17.50 21.94 -13.08
CA GLY A 201 -17.10 21.23 -14.29
C GLY A 201 -16.55 19.83 -14.02
N ARG A 202 -15.73 19.33 -14.94
CA ARG A 202 -15.12 18.00 -14.86
C ARG A 202 -14.00 17.97 -13.82
N TRP A 203 -14.01 16.94 -12.99
CA TRP A 203 -12.99 16.64 -11.99
C TRP A 203 -12.52 15.20 -12.18
N ASP A 204 -11.25 15.03 -12.53
CA ASP A 204 -10.62 13.76 -12.78
C ASP A 204 -9.85 13.29 -11.55
N THR A 205 -9.94 11.99 -11.25
CA THR A 205 -9.14 11.35 -10.22
C THR A 205 -7.97 10.65 -10.87
N VAL A 206 -6.75 11.03 -10.47
CA VAL A 206 -5.50 10.60 -11.09
C VAL A 206 -4.66 9.83 -10.07
N PHE A 207 -4.20 8.64 -10.43
CA PHE A 207 -3.30 7.80 -9.63
C PHE A 207 -2.10 7.41 -10.46
N ASN A 208 -0.89 7.66 -9.95
CA ASN A 208 0.37 7.45 -10.69
C ASN A 208 0.36 8.07 -12.09
N GLY A 209 -0.26 9.24 -12.25
CA GLY A 209 -0.38 9.94 -13.54
C GLY A 209 -1.53 9.46 -14.43
N ASN A 210 -2.13 8.31 -14.14
CA ASN A 210 -3.23 7.75 -14.92
C ASN A 210 -4.60 8.20 -14.37
N GLN A 211 -5.51 8.58 -15.26
CA GLN A 211 -6.89 8.87 -14.87
C GLN A 211 -7.62 7.56 -14.53
N ILE A 212 -8.00 7.41 -13.26
CA ILE A 212 -8.67 6.21 -12.73
C ILE A 212 -10.13 6.46 -12.33
N GLY A 213 -10.57 7.71 -12.31
CA GLY A 213 -11.94 8.06 -11.98
C GLY A 213 -12.26 9.54 -12.16
N GLY A 214 -13.31 10.00 -11.47
CA GLY A 214 -13.80 11.37 -11.56
C GLY A 214 -15.26 11.48 -11.99
N GLY A 215 -15.72 12.72 -12.15
CA GLY A 215 -17.08 13.05 -12.57
C GLY A 215 -17.24 14.57 -12.72
N SER A 216 -18.47 15.05 -12.78
CA SER A 216 -18.73 16.49 -12.99
C SER A 216 -19.45 17.13 -11.81
N PHE A 217 -19.13 18.40 -11.54
CA PHE A 217 -19.85 19.26 -10.62
C PHE A 217 -20.66 20.31 -11.39
N ASN A 218 -21.84 20.66 -10.88
CA ASN A 218 -22.59 21.83 -11.35
C ASN A 218 -22.04 23.13 -10.74
N GLU A 219 -22.61 24.26 -11.14
CA GLU A 219 -22.23 25.60 -10.66
C GLU A 219 -22.45 25.81 -9.15
N LYS A 220 -23.26 24.96 -8.50
CA LYS A 220 -23.48 24.96 -7.05
C LYS A 220 -22.50 24.06 -6.29
N GLY A 221 -21.56 23.42 -6.97
CA GLY A 221 -20.62 22.48 -6.36
C GLY A 221 -21.20 21.12 -6.01
N GLN A 222 -22.34 20.76 -6.62
CA GLN A 222 -22.98 19.46 -6.42
C GLN A 222 -22.54 18.51 -7.53
N LYS A 223 -22.24 17.25 -7.16
CA LYS A 223 -21.91 16.19 -8.12
C LYS A 223 -23.11 15.90 -9.02
N ILE A 224 -22.86 15.77 -10.32
CA ILE A 224 -23.86 15.50 -11.35
C ILE A 224 -23.38 14.40 -12.29
N GLY A 225 -24.31 13.60 -12.81
CA GLY A 225 -24.04 12.65 -13.89
C GLY A 225 -23.20 11.46 -13.44
N LEU A 226 -22.45 10.86 -14.38
CA LEU A 226 -21.64 9.68 -14.13
C LEU A 226 -20.40 10.03 -13.30
N TRP A 227 -20.17 9.27 -12.25
CA TRP A 227 -19.02 9.35 -11.36
C TRP A 227 -18.34 8.00 -11.23
N ILE A 228 -17.02 8.04 -11.10
CA ILE A 228 -16.17 6.93 -10.69
C ILE A 228 -15.42 7.39 -9.44
N GLU A 229 -15.77 6.81 -8.29
CA GLU A 229 -15.18 7.11 -6.99
C GLU A 229 -14.20 6.02 -6.58
N LEU A 230 -13.26 6.35 -5.69
CA LEU A 230 -12.32 5.37 -5.17
C LEU A 230 -12.83 4.79 -3.85
N SER A 231 -12.50 3.53 -3.58
CA SER A 231 -12.78 2.94 -2.27
C SER A 231 -11.98 3.59 -1.15
N ASP A 232 -12.45 3.42 0.08
CA ASP A 232 -11.75 3.99 1.22
C ASP A 232 -10.35 3.42 1.40
N GLY A 233 -10.20 2.14 1.06
CA GLY A 233 -8.97 1.38 1.03
C GLY A 233 -8.23 1.44 -0.30
N TYR A 234 -8.44 2.43 -1.19
CA TYR A 234 -7.74 2.45 -2.48
C TYR A 234 -6.22 2.58 -2.31
N TYR A 235 -5.45 1.61 -2.85
CA TYR A 235 -4.00 1.67 -3.07
C TYR A 235 -3.62 0.71 -4.20
N GLU A 236 -2.32 0.60 -4.49
CA GLU A 236 -1.77 -0.25 -5.54
C GLU A 236 -2.33 -1.69 -5.56
N ARG A 237 -2.53 -2.35 -4.40
CA ARG A 237 -3.12 -3.71 -4.32
C ARG A 237 -4.61 -3.75 -4.03
N SER A 238 -5.28 -2.61 -3.89
CA SER A 238 -6.74 -2.55 -3.70
C SER A 238 -7.33 -1.46 -4.59
N GLN A 239 -7.24 -1.68 -5.90
CA GLN A 239 -7.70 -0.72 -6.91
C GLN A 239 -9.20 -0.85 -7.14
N VAL A 240 -9.99 -0.55 -6.11
CA VAL A 240 -11.46 -0.63 -6.14
C VAL A 240 -12.07 0.72 -6.48
N THR A 241 -12.94 0.74 -7.48
CA THR A 241 -13.72 1.92 -7.85
C THR A 241 -15.23 1.67 -7.77
N TYR A 242 -15.99 2.74 -7.47
CA TYR A 242 -17.44 2.77 -7.46
C TYR A 242 -17.93 3.62 -8.61
N GLN A 243 -18.65 3.03 -9.56
CA GLN A 243 -19.15 3.74 -10.73
C GLN A 243 -20.68 3.87 -10.68
N GLY A 244 -21.22 5.07 -10.80
CA GLY A 244 -22.67 5.27 -10.88
C GLY A 244 -23.07 6.72 -11.10
N VAL A 245 -24.35 7.04 -10.93
CA VAL A 245 -24.90 8.36 -11.27
C VAL A 245 -25.24 9.16 -10.01
N TYR A 246 -24.88 10.44 -10.01
CA TYR A 246 -25.33 11.42 -9.03
C TYR A 246 -26.48 12.27 -9.55
N ASN A 247 -27.48 12.51 -8.70
CA ASN A 247 -28.54 13.48 -8.94
C ASN A 247 -28.06 14.89 -8.53
N GLY A 248 -27.93 15.76 -9.52
CA GLY A 248 -27.38 17.10 -9.31
C GLY A 248 -28.19 18.04 -8.44
N ASN A 249 -29.47 17.75 -8.20
CA ASN A 249 -30.31 18.56 -7.31
C ASN A 249 -30.08 18.21 -5.84
N THR A 250 -29.80 16.94 -5.54
CA THR A 250 -29.70 16.42 -4.18
C THR A 250 -28.26 16.08 -3.76
N ASN A 251 -27.33 16.00 -4.71
CA ASN A 251 -25.96 15.51 -4.52
C ASN A 251 -25.92 14.07 -3.97
N LYS A 252 -26.90 13.24 -4.38
CA LYS A 252 -27.07 11.85 -3.90
C LYS A 252 -26.93 10.84 -5.03
N ASN A 253 -26.48 9.64 -4.67
CA ASN A 253 -26.38 8.48 -5.56
C ASN A 253 -27.79 8.04 -6.01
N VAL A 254 -27.97 7.83 -7.31
CA VAL A 254 -29.21 7.32 -7.92
C VAL A 254 -28.92 6.19 -8.90
N GLY A 255 -29.91 5.32 -9.11
CA GLY A 255 -29.84 4.27 -10.12
C GLY A 255 -28.78 3.21 -9.84
N ARG A 256 -28.24 2.61 -10.91
CA ARG A 256 -27.28 1.51 -10.79
C ARG A 256 -25.88 2.02 -10.45
N TRP A 257 -25.29 1.38 -9.44
CA TRP A 257 -23.90 1.56 -9.06
C TRP A 257 -23.16 0.24 -9.18
N GLU A 258 -21.96 0.28 -9.74
CA GLU A 258 -21.10 -0.87 -9.95
C GLU A 258 -19.84 -0.74 -9.10
N ILE A 259 -19.38 -1.87 -8.58
CA ILE A 259 -18.07 -1.96 -7.92
C ILE A 259 -17.14 -2.64 -8.89
N LYS A 260 -16.05 -1.97 -9.23
CA LYS A 260 -15.01 -2.47 -10.14
C LYS A 260 -13.71 -2.64 -9.39
N TYR A 261 -12.92 -3.62 -9.80
CA TYR A 261 -11.63 -3.95 -9.20
C TYR A 261 -10.59 -4.32 -10.26
N GLY A 262 -9.36 -3.88 -10.02
CA GLY A 262 -8.23 -4.06 -10.95
C GLY A 262 -7.92 -2.76 -11.68
N GLY A 263 -6.70 -2.65 -12.18
CA GLY A 263 -6.19 -1.45 -12.87
C GLY A 263 -6.88 -1.21 -14.20
N GLU A 264 -6.17 -1.36 -15.31
CA GLU A 264 -6.72 -0.99 -16.61
C GLU A 264 -7.92 -1.84 -17.03
N LYS A 265 -7.92 -3.14 -16.68
CA LYS A 265 -8.97 -4.10 -17.06
C LYS A 265 -10.18 -4.14 -16.11
N GLN A 266 -10.40 -3.11 -15.28
CA GLN A 266 -11.46 -2.97 -14.27
C GLN A 266 -12.57 -4.05 -14.32
N LEU A 267 -12.43 -5.10 -13.52
CA LEU A 267 -13.39 -6.20 -13.42
C LEU A 267 -14.56 -5.78 -12.53
N LYS A 268 -15.79 -5.93 -13.02
CA LYS A 268 -16.99 -5.74 -12.19
C LYS A 268 -17.10 -6.86 -11.15
N ILE A 269 -16.98 -6.49 -9.88
CA ILE A 269 -17.03 -7.41 -8.74
C ILE A 269 -18.26 -7.21 -7.83
N GLY A 270 -19.04 -6.15 -8.03
CA GLY A 270 -20.22 -5.91 -7.22
C GLY A 270 -21.06 -4.71 -7.62
N GLY A 271 -21.82 -4.18 -6.67
CA GLY A 271 -22.72 -3.04 -6.86
C GLY A 271 -24.19 -3.35 -6.60
N GLY A 272 -25.08 -2.42 -6.92
CA GLY A 272 -26.52 -2.55 -6.73
C GLY A 272 -27.30 -1.34 -7.24
N LEU A 273 -28.50 -1.11 -6.69
CA LEU A 273 -29.41 -0.05 -7.11
C LEU A 273 -29.73 0.90 -5.97
N TYR A 274 -29.67 2.20 -6.25
CA TYR A 274 -30.29 3.23 -5.44
C TYR A 274 -31.65 3.60 -6.02
N ASP A 275 -32.54 4.06 -5.16
CA ASP A 275 -33.84 4.61 -5.54
C ASP A 275 -33.71 5.88 -6.40
N ALA A 276 -34.83 6.32 -6.98
CA ALA A 276 -34.85 7.47 -7.90
C ALA A 276 -34.64 8.82 -7.20
N ILE A 277 -35.03 8.93 -5.91
CA ILE A 277 -34.85 10.14 -5.10
C ILE A 277 -33.40 10.23 -4.59
N GLY A 278 -32.75 9.07 -4.44
CA GLY A 278 -31.35 8.90 -4.14
C GLY A 278 -31.06 8.75 -2.66
N SER A 279 -29.95 8.08 -2.35
CA SER A 279 -29.46 7.65 -1.01
C SER A 279 -30.05 6.37 -0.43
N ILE A 280 -31.13 5.81 -0.96
CA ILE A 280 -31.71 4.59 -0.41
C ILE A 280 -31.30 3.41 -1.28
N LYS A 281 -30.46 2.51 -0.74
CA LYS A 281 -30.14 1.23 -1.40
C LYS A 281 -31.42 0.37 -1.48
N ILE A 282 -31.65 -0.23 -2.64
CA ILE A 282 -32.79 -1.12 -2.91
C ILE A 282 -32.35 -2.33 -3.74
N GLY A 283 -33.09 -3.44 -3.60
CA GLY A 283 -32.89 -4.67 -4.37
C GLY A 283 -31.58 -5.38 -4.02
N ARG A 284 -31.10 -6.22 -4.94
CA ARG A 284 -29.88 -6.99 -4.73
C ARG A 284 -28.62 -6.11 -4.77
N TRP A 285 -27.75 -6.31 -3.78
CA TRP A 285 -26.47 -5.63 -3.63
C TRP A 285 -25.34 -6.62 -3.39
N THR A 286 -24.18 -6.30 -3.94
CA THR A 286 -22.89 -6.88 -3.57
C THR A 286 -22.03 -5.79 -2.97
N GLU A 287 -21.61 -5.96 -1.72
CA GLU A 287 -20.74 -5.06 -0.97
C GLU A 287 -19.35 -5.67 -0.81
N LEU A 288 -18.35 -4.83 -0.52
CA LEU A 288 -17.01 -5.29 -0.18
C LEU A 288 -16.84 -5.37 1.33
N HIS A 289 -16.07 -6.35 1.77
CA HIS A 289 -15.59 -6.40 3.15
C HIS A 289 -14.54 -5.31 3.40
N GLU A 290 -14.39 -4.84 4.65
CA GLU A 290 -13.42 -3.78 4.99
C GLU A 290 -11.97 -4.18 4.72
N GLY A 291 -11.67 -5.48 4.85
CA GLY A 291 -10.38 -6.09 4.49
C GLY A 291 -10.28 -6.54 3.04
N PHE A 292 -11.00 -5.91 2.10
CA PHE A 292 -10.90 -6.23 0.68
C PHE A 292 -9.60 -5.71 0.07
N ASP A 293 -8.78 -6.61 -0.46
CA ASP A 293 -7.61 -6.30 -1.27
C ASP A 293 -7.35 -7.40 -2.32
N GLN A 294 -6.23 -7.30 -3.03
CA GLN A 294 -5.83 -8.28 -4.04
C GLN A 294 -5.67 -9.69 -3.50
N ASP A 295 -5.28 -9.83 -2.24
CA ASP A 295 -4.98 -11.09 -1.55
C ASP A 295 -6.22 -11.61 -0.76
N SER A 296 -7.25 -10.78 -0.60
CA SER A 296 -8.43 -10.97 0.24
C SER A 296 -9.68 -10.44 -0.45
N GLN A 297 -10.14 -11.15 -1.49
CA GLN A 297 -11.29 -10.74 -2.29
C GLN A 297 -12.61 -11.22 -1.67
N VAL A 298 -13.03 -10.60 -0.57
CA VAL A 298 -14.30 -10.89 0.11
C VAL A 298 -15.42 -9.92 -0.27
N THR A 299 -16.54 -10.48 -0.73
CA THR A 299 -17.76 -9.74 -1.03
C THR A 299 -18.95 -10.25 -0.22
N ILE A 300 -19.94 -9.40 0.01
CA ILE A 300 -21.14 -9.72 0.80
C ILE A 300 -22.37 -9.43 -0.06
N VAL A 301 -23.20 -10.43 -0.32
CA VAL A 301 -24.31 -10.35 -1.27
C VAL A 301 -25.62 -10.57 -0.56
N GLY A 302 -26.60 -9.69 -0.79
CA GLY A 302 -27.96 -9.88 -0.31
C GLY A 302 -28.88 -8.80 -0.85
N GLU A 303 -30.02 -8.59 -0.20
CA GLU A 303 -31.02 -7.62 -0.64
C GLU A 303 -31.19 -6.46 0.34
N TYR A 304 -31.44 -5.28 -0.21
CA TYR A 304 -31.88 -4.10 0.51
C TYR A 304 -33.37 -3.84 0.27
N THR A 305 -34.07 -3.50 1.35
CA THR A 305 -35.46 -3.00 1.33
C THR A 305 -35.49 -1.70 2.12
N ASN A 306 -35.91 -0.60 1.48
CA ASN A 306 -35.97 0.73 2.09
C ASN A 306 -34.66 1.16 2.78
N GLY A 307 -33.51 0.85 2.17
CA GLY A 307 -32.19 1.24 2.69
C GLY A 307 -31.68 0.38 3.83
N LYS A 308 -32.41 -0.67 4.21
CA LYS A 308 -32.03 -1.65 5.23
C LYS A 308 -31.74 -3.00 4.59
N LYS A 309 -30.76 -3.72 5.13
CA LYS A 309 -30.47 -5.10 4.71
C LYS A 309 -31.65 -5.98 5.09
N ASN A 310 -32.12 -6.84 4.19
CA ASN A 310 -33.27 -7.71 4.42
C ASN A 310 -32.98 -9.11 3.88
N GLY A 311 -33.55 -10.14 4.51
CA GLY A 311 -33.44 -11.52 4.07
C GLY A 311 -32.03 -12.09 4.16
N ARG A 312 -31.74 -13.10 3.31
CA ARG A 312 -30.46 -13.82 3.30
C ARG A 312 -29.33 -12.97 2.72
N TRP A 313 -28.19 -12.97 3.41
CA TRP A 313 -26.94 -12.36 2.99
C TRP A 313 -25.82 -13.38 3.05
N ASP A 314 -25.13 -13.60 1.93
CA ASP A 314 -24.03 -14.54 1.80
C ASP A 314 -22.68 -13.81 1.74
N ILE A 315 -21.68 -14.37 2.42
CA ILE A 315 -20.30 -13.88 2.40
C ILE A 315 -19.52 -14.77 1.45
N MET A 316 -19.00 -14.17 0.39
CA MET A 316 -18.31 -14.85 -0.70
C MET A 316 -16.82 -14.50 -0.69
N PHE A 317 -15.95 -15.51 -0.79
CA PHE A 317 -14.50 -15.37 -0.89
C PHE A 317 -14.01 -15.91 -2.22
N LYS A 318 -13.22 -15.12 -2.93
CA LYS A 318 -12.60 -15.52 -4.20
C LYS A 318 -11.12 -15.83 -3.97
N LYS A 319 -10.70 -17.06 -4.26
CA LYS A 319 -9.29 -17.48 -4.14
C LYS A 319 -8.54 -17.14 -5.44
N ASP A 320 -7.59 -16.20 -5.36
CA ASP A 320 -6.95 -15.50 -6.49
C ASP A 320 -6.59 -16.37 -7.70
N ALA A 321 -5.95 -17.53 -7.47
CA ALA A 321 -5.47 -18.39 -8.55
C ALA A 321 -6.57 -19.19 -9.26
N SER A 322 -7.74 -19.37 -8.62
CA SER A 322 -8.73 -20.36 -9.08
C SER A 322 -9.93 -19.76 -9.79
N GLN A 323 -10.14 -18.44 -9.70
CA GLN A 323 -11.40 -17.76 -10.06
C GLN A 323 -12.66 -18.33 -9.37
N THR A 324 -12.53 -19.33 -8.50
CA THR A 324 -13.66 -19.94 -7.79
C THR A 324 -14.11 -19.02 -6.66
N ILE A 325 -15.42 -18.83 -6.57
CA ILE A 325 -16.08 -18.08 -5.50
C ILE A 325 -16.68 -19.10 -4.54
N GLN A 326 -16.31 -19.04 -3.27
CA GLN A 326 -16.81 -19.91 -2.22
C GLN A 326 -17.68 -19.10 -1.26
N ILE A 327 -18.85 -19.62 -0.88
CA ILE A 327 -19.63 -19.06 0.21
C ILE A 327 -18.97 -19.52 1.51
N ILE A 328 -18.41 -18.57 2.26
CA ILE A 328 -17.68 -18.81 3.50
C ILE A 328 -18.45 -18.40 4.75
N GLY A 329 -19.58 -17.72 4.58
CA GLY A 329 -20.45 -17.33 5.68
C GLY A 329 -21.71 -16.62 5.22
N GLY A 330 -22.37 -15.94 6.15
CA GLY A 330 -23.64 -15.27 5.91
C GLY A 330 -24.71 -15.61 6.95
N GLY A 331 -25.89 -15.02 6.78
CA GLY A 331 -27.05 -15.19 7.65
C GLY A 331 -28.22 -14.34 7.17
N SER A 332 -29.23 -14.12 8.01
CA SER A 332 -30.45 -13.41 7.62
C SER A 332 -30.65 -12.11 8.41
N TYR A 333 -31.20 -11.09 7.77
CA TYR A 333 -31.73 -9.88 8.40
C TYR A 333 -33.25 -9.90 8.40
N ASP A 334 -33.84 -9.28 9.43
CA ASP A 334 -35.27 -8.99 9.48
C ASP A 334 -35.63 -7.69 8.74
N GLU A 335 -36.91 -7.34 8.72
CA GLU A 335 -37.44 -6.14 8.04
C GLU A 335 -36.91 -4.83 8.64
N GLU A 336 -36.44 -4.84 9.88
CA GLU A 336 -35.85 -3.68 10.54
C GLU A 336 -34.38 -3.47 10.18
N GLY A 337 -33.76 -4.43 9.49
CA GLY A 337 -32.34 -4.42 9.17
C GLY A 337 -31.46 -5.05 10.25
N LEU A 338 -32.05 -5.81 11.17
CA LEU A 338 -31.34 -6.44 12.27
C LEU A 338 -31.04 -7.90 11.95
N LYS A 339 -29.85 -8.38 12.33
CA LYS A 339 -29.46 -9.78 12.14
C LYS A 339 -30.36 -10.72 12.96
N VAL A 340 -30.77 -11.83 12.36
CA VAL A 340 -31.61 -12.88 12.98
C VAL A 340 -31.16 -14.28 12.54
N GLY A 341 -31.41 -15.28 13.39
CA GLY A 341 -31.15 -16.70 13.10
C GLY A 341 -29.66 -17.05 13.10
N SER A 342 -29.30 -18.14 12.43
CA SER A 342 -27.91 -18.60 12.33
C SER A 342 -27.08 -17.69 11.42
N TRP A 343 -25.87 -17.38 11.87
CA TRP A 343 -24.91 -16.50 11.21
C TRP A 343 -23.51 -17.08 11.25
N ILE A 344 -22.79 -16.92 10.14
CA ILE A 344 -21.34 -17.13 10.06
C ILE A 344 -20.73 -15.79 9.67
N GLU A 345 -19.95 -15.18 10.55
CA GLU A 345 -19.24 -13.92 10.34
C GLU A 345 -17.79 -14.16 9.98
N ILE A 346 -17.14 -13.21 9.31
CA ILE A 346 -15.68 -13.21 9.18
C ILE A 346 -15.09 -12.58 10.44
N GLY A 347 -14.08 -13.23 11.02
CA GLY A 347 -13.32 -12.70 12.15
C GLY A 347 -12.14 -11.83 11.70
N ASP A 348 -11.57 -11.12 12.67
CA ASP A 348 -10.28 -10.45 12.50
C ASP A 348 -9.18 -11.50 12.20
N GLY A 349 -8.18 -11.12 11.41
CA GLY A 349 -7.11 -12.05 10.98
C GLY A 349 -7.31 -12.71 9.62
N LEU A 350 -8.25 -12.20 8.82
CA LEU A 350 -8.35 -12.56 7.40
C LEU A 350 -7.05 -12.20 6.67
N SER A 351 -6.43 -13.19 6.04
CA SER A 351 -5.29 -13.00 5.14
C SER A 351 -5.43 -13.95 3.96
N ARG A 352 -4.55 -13.82 2.96
CA ARG A 352 -4.46 -14.76 1.82
C ARG A 352 -4.37 -16.23 2.23
N HIS A 353 -3.74 -16.48 3.37
CA HIS A 353 -3.35 -17.81 3.81
C HIS A 353 -4.24 -18.35 4.93
N CYS A 354 -5.07 -17.51 5.54
CA CYS A 354 -5.95 -17.94 6.61
C CYS A 354 -7.29 -17.20 6.62
N LEU A 355 -8.32 -17.95 6.94
CA LEU A 355 -9.69 -17.49 7.07
C LEU A 355 -10.20 -17.85 8.46
N VAL A 356 -10.62 -16.83 9.19
CA VAL A 356 -11.31 -16.98 10.47
C VAL A 356 -12.78 -16.67 10.28
N THR A 357 -13.65 -17.55 10.77
CA THR A 357 -15.08 -17.27 10.86
C THR A 357 -15.62 -17.48 12.27
N GLN A 358 -16.73 -16.81 12.59
CA GLN A 358 -17.47 -16.99 13.84
C GLN A 358 -18.89 -17.43 13.53
N GLU A 359 -19.29 -18.60 14.02
CA GLU A 359 -20.62 -19.17 13.78
C GLU A 359 -21.46 -19.13 15.05
N GLY A 360 -22.70 -18.65 14.97
CA GLY A 360 -23.65 -18.68 16.08
C GLY A 360 -25.01 -18.11 15.69
N GLU A 361 -25.78 -17.65 16.68
CA GLU A 361 -27.14 -17.15 16.46
C GLU A 361 -27.32 -15.68 16.85
N TYR A 362 -28.19 -15.02 16.11
CA TYR A 362 -28.65 -13.66 16.37
C TYR A 362 -30.14 -13.61 16.68
N LYS A 363 -30.52 -12.71 17.57
CA LYS A 363 -31.91 -12.32 17.84
C LYS A 363 -32.01 -10.80 17.87
N LYS A 364 -32.71 -10.22 16.89
CA LYS A 364 -32.91 -8.77 16.74
C LYS A 364 -31.60 -7.98 16.85
N GLY A 365 -30.58 -8.40 16.10
CA GLY A 365 -29.27 -7.75 16.07
C GLY A 365 -28.35 -8.05 17.25
N THR A 366 -28.82 -8.84 18.23
CA THR A 366 -28.05 -9.24 19.42
C THR A 366 -27.53 -10.67 19.27
N LYS A 367 -26.23 -10.91 19.52
CA LYS A 367 -25.66 -12.28 19.52
C LYS A 367 -26.23 -13.05 20.72
N ILE A 368 -26.67 -14.28 20.53
CA ILE A 368 -27.20 -15.13 21.60
C ILE A 368 -26.62 -16.54 21.51
N GLY A 369 -26.72 -17.31 22.59
CA GLY A 369 -26.43 -18.75 22.58
C GLY A 369 -24.95 -19.06 22.35
N ARG A 370 -24.65 -20.25 21.83
CA ARG A 370 -23.28 -20.72 21.60
C ARG A 370 -22.72 -20.16 20.30
N TRP A 371 -21.48 -19.68 20.36
CA TRP A 371 -20.70 -19.21 19.22
C TRP A 371 -19.40 -20.02 19.11
N TYR A 372 -19.01 -20.36 17.88
CA TYR A 372 -17.83 -21.12 17.53
C TYR A 372 -16.87 -20.25 16.72
N ILE A 373 -15.56 -20.33 17.01
CA ILE A 373 -14.53 -19.70 16.17
C ILE A 373 -13.89 -20.79 15.33
N MET A 374 -14.02 -20.65 14.02
CA MET A 374 -13.55 -21.60 13.02
C MET A 374 -12.37 -20.99 12.26
N PHE A 375 -11.36 -21.81 11.98
CA PHE A 375 -10.13 -21.40 11.31
C PHE A 375 -9.83 -22.33 10.15
N LYS A 376 -9.41 -21.76 9.02
CA LYS A 376 -9.06 -22.48 7.80
C LYS A 376 -7.79 -21.89 7.22
N THR A 377 -6.89 -22.72 6.70
CA THR A 377 -5.68 -22.27 6.00
C THR A 377 -5.76 -22.58 4.51
N ASP A 378 -4.85 -22.03 3.71
CA ASP A 378 -4.74 -22.35 2.29
C ASP A 378 -4.39 -23.83 2.02
N LYS A 379 -3.78 -24.51 3.00
CA LYS A 379 -3.40 -25.94 2.93
C LYS A 379 -4.43 -26.89 3.54
N ASN A 380 -5.26 -26.43 4.47
CA ASN A 380 -6.34 -27.22 5.04
C ASN A 380 -7.68 -26.75 4.46
N GLU A 381 -8.30 -27.56 3.59
CA GLU A 381 -9.57 -27.19 2.98
C GLU A 381 -10.74 -27.16 3.99
N ASN A 382 -10.59 -27.81 5.15
CA ASN A 382 -11.61 -27.90 6.18
C ASN A 382 -11.39 -26.85 7.27
N PHE A 383 -12.49 -26.27 7.74
CA PHE A 383 -12.47 -25.45 8.95
C PHE A 383 -12.23 -26.33 10.17
N ILE A 384 -11.35 -25.87 11.06
CA ILE A 384 -11.15 -26.44 12.39
C ILE A 384 -11.69 -25.48 13.44
N GLN A 385 -12.37 -25.99 14.45
CA GLN A 385 -12.82 -25.17 15.57
C GLN A 385 -11.62 -24.87 16.48
N ILE A 386 -11.29 -23.59 16.64
CA ILE A 386 -10.18 -23.12 17.48
C ILE A 386 -10.64 -22.43 18.76
N GLY A 387 -11.92 -22.01 18.81
CA GLY A 387 -12.44 -21.32 19.97
C GLY A 387 -13.96 -21.16 19.97
N GLY A 388 -14.44 -20.18 20.73
CA GLY A 388 -15.86 -19.91 20.92
C GLY A 388 -16.29 -19.80 22.39
N GLY A 389 -17.57 -19.49 22.61
CA GLY A 389 -18.17 -19.35 23.93
C GLY A 389 -19.67 -19.10 23.83
N SER A 390 -20.29 -18.52 24.86
CA SER A 390 -21.73 -18.27 24.86
C SER A 390 -22.08 -16.81 25.15
N TYR A 391 -23.15 -16.32 24.54
CA TYR A 391 -23.80 -15.05 24.87
C TYR A 391 -25.14 -15.30 25.56
N ASP A 392 -25.51 -14.42 26.48
CA ASP A 392 -26.83 -14.42 27.09
C ASP A 392 -27.90 -13.74 26.19
N GLY A 393 -29.09 -13.50 26.73
CA GLY A 393 -30.19 -12.88 25.99
C GLY A 393 -30.00 -11.38 25.69
N GLU A 394 -29.05 -10.72 26.35
CA GLU A 394 -28.71 -9.30 26.17
C GLU A 394 -27.47 -9.11 25.28
N GLY A 395 -26.87 -10.21 24.82
CA GLY A 395 -25.65 -10.19 23.99
C GLY A 395 -24.38 -9.98 24.77
N LEU A 396 -24.41 -10.23 26.09
CA LEU A 396 -23.23 -10.22 26.93
C LEU A 396 -22.60 -11.61 26.92
N LYS A 397 -21.27 -11.66 26.85
CA LYS A 397 -20.52 -12.91 26.95
C LYS A 397 -20.73 -13.53 28.34
N VAL A 398 -20.96 -14.83 28.39
CA VAL A 398 -21.16 -15.62 29.63
C VAL A 398 -20.48 -16.98 29.53
N GLY A 399 -20.08 -17.51 30.69
CA GLY A 399 -19.47 -18.82 30.83
C GLY A 399 -18.08 -18.92 30.19
N ARG A 400 -17.69 -20.14 29.80
CA ARG A 400 -16.34 -20.40 29.29
C ARG A 400 -16.18 -19.97 27.83
N TRP A 401 -15.12 -19.19 27.59
CA TRP A 401 -14.73 -18.65 26.29
C TRP A 401 -13.31 -19.07 25.92
N ILE A 402 -13.10 -19.22 24.61
CA ILE A 402 -11.80 -19.30 23.95
C ILE A 402 -11.79 -18.23 22.87
N GLU A 403 -10.95 -17.22 23.02
CA GLU A 403 -10.81 -16.06 22.13
C GLU A 403 -9.51 -16.13 21.34
N MET A 404 -9.41 -15.37 20.26
CA MET A 404 -8.15 -15.17 19.53
C MET A 404 -7.34 -14.06 20.20
N GLY A 405 -6.02 -14.21 20.23
CA GLY A 405 -5.12 -13.17 20.70
C GLY A 405 -4.84 -12.09 19.66
N ASP A 406 -4.27 -10.98 20.11
CA ASP A 406 -3.82 -9.93 19.21
C ASP A 406 -2.70 -10.46 18.30
N GLY A 407 -2.78 -10.14 17.01
CA GLY A 407 -1.86 -10.67 16.00
C GLY A 407 -2.17 -12.10 15.56
N PHE A 408 -3.33 -12.66 15.91
CA PHE A 408 -3.74 -13.98 15.44
C PHE A 408 -3.69 -14.06 13.91
N GLY A 409 -2.99 -15.06 13.38
CA GLY A 409 -2.79 -15.26 11.95
C GLY A 409 -2.09 -16.57 11.67
N ARG A 410 -1.69 -16.79 10.42
CA ARG A 410 -1.00 -18.01 9.98
C ARG A 410 0.21 -18.36 10.87
N ASP A 411 1.03 -17.36 11.17
CA ASP A 411 2.29 -17.52 11.90
C ASP A 411 2.11 -17.28 13.42
N SER A 412 0.87 -17.12 13.90
CA SER A 412 0.58 -16.90 15.31
C SER A 412 -0.83 -17.38 15.67
N LEU A 413 -0.93 -18.61 16.20
CA LEU A 413 -2.20 -19.17 16.66
C LEU A 413 -2.33 -19.01 18.18
N VAL A 414 -2.36 -17.75 18.65
CA VAL A 414 -2.57 -17.41 20.06
C VAL A 414 -4.06 -17.45 20.39
N THR A 415 -4.44 -18.20 21.42
CA THR A 415 -5.82 -18.20 21.95
C THR A 415 -5.84 -17.90 23.45
N LEU A 416 -6.88 -17.21 23.92
CA LEU A 416 -7.09 -16.91 25.33
C LEU A 416 -8.31 -17.68 25.85
N LYS A 417 -8.17 -18.41 26.95
CA LYS A 417 -9.22 -19.27 27.52
C LYS A 417 -9.57 -18.84 28.93
N GLY A 418 -10.82 -18.56 29.21
CA GLY A 418 -11.27 -18.20 30.56
C GLY A 418 -12.78 -18.06 30.64
N ASP A 419 -13.27 -17.48 31.72
CA ASP A 419 -14.71 -17.33 31.96
C ASP A 419 -15.15 -15.86 31.87
N TYR A 420 -16.39 -15.68 31.44
CA TYR A 420 -17.10 -14.42 31.41
C TYR A 420 -18.33 -14.45 32.32
N GLN A 421 -18.63 -13.31 32.94
CA GLN A 421 -19.88 -13.04 33.64
C GLN A 421 -20.38 -11.65 33.27
N ASN A 422 -21.58 -11.55 32.69
CA ASN A 422 -22.21 -10.30 32.24
C ASN A 422 -21.29 -9.46 31.32
N GLY A 423 -20.59 -10.12 30.39
CA GLY A 423 -19.68 -9.45 29.45
C GLY A 423 -18.32 -9.06 30.04
N ILE A 424 -18.07 -9.38 31.32
CA ILE A 424 -16.83 -9.08 32.04
C ILE A 424 -15.97 -10.34 32.17
N LYS A 425 -14.67 -10.26 31.85
CA LYS A 425 -13.72 -11.37 32.06
C LYS A 425 -13.54 -11.61 33.56
N ILE A 426 -13.67 -12.84 34.02
CA ILE A 426 -13.52 -13.21 35.43
C ILE A 426 -12.62 -14.43 35.60
N GLY A 427 -12.08 -14.61 36.81
CA GLY A 427 -11.36 -15.82 37.17
C GLY A 427 -10.05 -15.99 36.40
N ARG A 428 -9.59 -17.24 36.27
CA ARG A 428 -8.32 -17.54 35.63
C ARG A 428 -8.45 -17.59 34.10
N TRP A 429 -7.62 -16.80 33.43
CA TRP A 429 -7.45 -16.80 31.99
C TRP A 429 -6.10 -17.41 31.63
N LEU A 430 -6.09 -18.29 30.63
CA LEU A 430 -4.91 -18.97 30.10
C LEU A 430 -4.64 -18.47 28.69
N ILE A 431 -3.38 -18.31 28.32
CA ILE A 431 -2.95 -17.99 26.95
C ILE A 431 -2.29 -19.23 26.40
N ASP A 432 -2.90 -19.82 25.39
CA ASP A 432 -2.38 -20.97 24.67
C ASP A 432 -1.84 -20.54 23.32
N TYR A 433 -0.74 -21.14 22.90
CA TYR A 433 -0.15 -20.89 21.60
C TYR A 433 0.12 -22.21 20.89
N GLN A 434 -0.26 -22.26 19.62
CA GLN A 434 -0.09 -23.41 18.76
C GLN A 434 0.81 -23.05 17.58
N TYR A 435 1.92 -23.78 17.43
CA TYR A 435 2.76 -23.66 16.24
C TYR A 435 2.00 -24.11 14.99
N ASP A 436 2.23 -23.45 13.86
CA ASP A 436 1.74 -23.92 12.57
C ASP A 436 2.23 -25.37 12.33
N MET A 437 1.29 -26.28 12.03
CA MET A 437 1.61 -27.68 11.76
C MET A 437 2.55 -27.85 10.56
N ASP A 438 2.59 -26.88 9.66
CA ASP A 438 3.48 -26.90 8.51
C ASP A 438 4.94 -26.64 8.88
N TYR A 439 5.19 -25.84 9.93
CA TYR A 439 6.55 -25.64 10.42
C TYR A 439 7.16 -26.96 10.91
N LYS A 440 6.33 -27.90 11.40
CA LYS A 440 6.78 -29.25 11.75
C LYS A 440 7.25 -30.05 10.53
N ASN A 441 6.60 -29.89 9.38
CA ASN A 441 7.03 -30.56 8.14
C ASN A 441 8.31 -29.92 7.58
N TYR A 442 8.47 -28.59 7.72
CA TYR A 442 9.70 -27.91 7.34
C TYR A 442 10.87 -28.30 8.26
N GLN A 443 10.64 -28.37 9.57
CA GLN A 443 11.63 -28.87 10.53
C GLN A 443 11.91 -30.36 10.38
N GLN A 444 10.99 -31.19 9.88
CA GLN A 444 11.32 -32.59 9.57
C GLN A 444 12.36 -32.73 8.45
N ARG A 445 12.56 -31.71 7.59
CA ARG A 445 13.65 -31.67 6.60
C ARG A 445 14.99 -31.21 7.16
N TRP A 446 15.01 -30.56 8.31
CA TRP A 446 16.23 -30.17 9.01
C TRP A 446 16.42 -31.13 10.18
N GLU A 447 17.36 -32.08 10.08
CA GLU A 447 17.59 -33.15 11.07
C GLU A 447 17.96 -32.64 12.48
N ILE A 448 17.01 -32.04 13.20
CA ILE A 448 17.10 -31.77 14.64
C ILE A 448 16.30 -32.89 15.31
N SER A 449 16.98 -33.99 15.57
CA SER A 449 16.45 -35.18 16.23
C SER A 449 15.88 -34.91 17.63
N GLU A 450 16.23 -33.78 18.26
CA GLU A 450 15.79 -33.41 19.61
C GLU A 450 14.31 -32.96 19.72
N LEU A 451 13.63 -32.65 18.61
CA LEU A 451 12.22 -32.20 18.64
C LEU A 451 11.20 -33.34 18.52
N ARG A 452 11.63 -34.58 18.26
CA ARG A 452 10.72 -35.74 18.09
C ARG A 452 9.99 -36.16 19.37
N ASN A 453 10.45 -35.74 20.55
CA ASN A 453 9.76 -36.04 21.82
C ASN A 453 8.63 -35.06 22.17
N TYR A 454 8.34 -34.06 21.34
CA TYR A 454 7.27 -33.08 21.56
C TYR A 454 6.01 -33.41 20.74
N GLY A 455 5.30 -34.46 21.17
CA GLY A 455 3.95 -34.78 20.68
C GLY A 455 2.93 -33.73 21.11
N GLN A 456 2.20 -33.16 20.14
CA GLN A 456 0.88 -32.50 20.18
C GLN A 456 0.40 -31.64 21.38
N SER A 457 1.21 -31.29 22.38
CA SER A 457 0.73 -30.50 23.52
C SER A 457 0.60 -29.02 23.15
N LEU A 458 -0.62 -28.47 23.17
CA LEU A 458 -0.87 -27.04 23.35
C LEU A 458 -0.01 -26.56 24.52
N GLN A 459 0.88 -25.59 24.28
CA GLN A 459 1.65 -24.99 25.36
C GLN A 459 0.85 -23.79 25.89
N THR A 460 0.39 -23.88 27.12
CA THR A 460 -0.07 -22.70 27.86
C THR A 460 1.16 -21.84 28.13
N ILE A 461 1.29 -20.76 27.38
CA ILE A 461 2.45 -19.86 27.42
C ILE A 461 2.21 -18.64 28.31
N GLY A 462 0.97 -18.37 28.70
CA GLY A 462 0.69 -17.26 29.60
C GLY A 462 -0.71 -17.23 30.23
N GLY A 463 -1.14 -16.05 30.67
CA GLY A 463 -2.43 -15.84 31.35
C GLY A 463 -2.32 -15.24 32.75
N GLY A 464 -3.45 -15.09 33.44
CA GLY A 464 -3.52 -14.53 34.79
C GLY A 464 -4.93 -14.59 35.36
N VAL A 465 -5.25 -13.75 36.35
CA VAL A 465 -6.56 -13.73 37.02
C VAL A 465 -7.25 -12.38 36.87
N TYR A 466 -8.56 -12.40 36.61
CA TYR A 466 -9.44 -11.25 36.69
C TYR A 466 -10.37 -11.34 37.91
N GLU A 467 -10.62 -10.20 38.56
CA GLU A 467 -11.69 -10.04 39.55
C GLU A 467 -13.08 -9.98 38.88
N CYS A 468 -14.13 -10.04 39.70
CA CYS A 468 -15.52 -10.01 39.23
C CYS A 468 -15.94 -8.73 38.50
N ASN A 469 -15.16 -7.65 38.61
CA ASN A 469 -15.35 -6.38 37.92
C ASN A 469 -14.49 -6.25 36.64
N GLY A 470 -13.77 -7.31 36.23
CA GLY A 470 -12.97 -7.31 34.99
C GLY A 470 -11.57 -6.77 35.16
N VAL A 471 -11.17 -6.50 36.40
CA VAL A 471 -9.88 -5.92 36.74
C VAL A 471 -8.84 -7.03 36.87
N LYS A 472 -7.70 -6.89 36.18
CA LYS A 472 -6.57 -7.83 36.29
C LYS A 472 -6.00 -7.79 37.72
N VAL A 473 -5.74 -8.96 38.30
CA VAL A 473 -5.11 -9.14 39.61
C VAL A 473 -4.15 -10.33 39.65
N GLY A 474 -3.26 -10.32 40.65
CA GLY A 474 -2.31 -11.40 40.90
C GLY A 474 -1.28 -11.55 39.78
N ARG A 475 -0.71 -12.74 39.66
CA ARG A 475 0.37 -13.01 38.71
C ARG A 475 -0.15 -13.17 37.28
N TRP A 476 0.49 -12.47 36.35
CA TRP A 476 0.19 -12.45 34.93
C TRP A 476 1.41 -12.77 34.08
N VAL A 477 1.16 -13.45 32.98
CA VAL A 477 2.08 -13.62 31.86
C VAL A 477 1.39 -13.05 30.62
N GLU A 478 1.91 -11.94 30.10
CA GLU A 478 1.42 -11.26 28.89
C GLU A 478 2.32 -11.56 27.69
N LEU A 479 1.77 -11.52 26.48
CA LEU A 479 2.56 -11.62 25.26
C LEU A 479 2.95 -10.21 24.78
N ILE A 480 4.04 -10.10 24.02
CA ILE A 480 4.34 -8.88 23.26
C ILE A 480 3.32 -8.67 22.13
N ASP A 481 3.10 -7.42 21.74
CA ASP A 481 2.38 -7.10 20.51
C ASP A 481 3.07 -7.78 19.31
N ASN A 482 2.28 -8.35 18.40
CA ASN A 482 2.75 -9.14 17.26
C ASN A 482 3.52 -10.42 17.62
N PHE A 483 3.26 -11.00 18.80
CA PHE A 483 3.76 -12.34 19.16
C PHE A 483 3.48 -13.32 18.01
N ASN A 484 4.53 -13.98 17.52
CA ASN A 484 4.44 -14.99 16.45
C ASN A 484 5.61 -15.97 16.57
N ASP A 485 5.71 -16.93 15.66
CA ASP A 485 6.76 -17.96 15.63
C ASP A 485 8.19 -17.41 15.77
N TYR A 486 8.46 -16.19 15.28
CA TYR A 486 9.75 -15.51 15.35
C TYR A 486 9.89 -14.51 16.51
N PHE A 487 8.80 -14.21 17.23
CA PHE A 487 8.72 -13.14 18.23
C PHE A 487 8.09 -13.64 19.54
N GLN A 488 8.73 -14.63 20.15
CA GLN A 488 8.21 -15.28 21.35
C GLN A 488 8.62 -14.57 22.66
N VAL A 489 8.20 -13.32 22.82
CA VAL A 489 8.45 -12.53 24.04
C VAL A 489 7.23 -12.55 24.95
N ILE A 490 7.46 -12.79 26.25
CA ILE A 490 6.44 -12.70 27.30
C ILE A 490 6.87 -11.77 28.44
N TYR A 491 5.91 -11.09 29.05
CA TYR A 491 6.07 -10.26 30.24
C TYR A 491 5.44 -10.95 31.44
N LEU A 492 6.20 -11.17 32.52
CA LEU A 492 5.77 -11.87 33.71
C LEU A 492 5.81 -10.95 34.92
N GLY A 493 4.68 -10.67 35.56
CA GLY A 493 4.65 -9.86 36.78
C GLY A 493 3.31 -9.91 37.47
N ASP A 494 3.08 -9.02 38.44
CA ASP A 494 1.83 -8.96 39.19
C ASP A 494 0.99 -7.75 38.79
N TYR A 495 -0.33 -7.93 38.83
CA TYR A 495 -1.33 -6.87 38.76
C TYR A 495 -2.00 -6.67 40.13
N ASN A 496 -2.30 -5.42 40.46
CA ASN A 496 -3.14 -5.04 41.59
C ASN A 496 -4.14 -3.97 41.13
N ASN A 497 -5.43 -4.25 41.27
CA ASN A 497 -6.51 -3.38 40.81
C ASN A 497 -6.32 -2.89 39.36
N GLY A 498 -5.90 -3.78 38.46
CA GLY A 498 -5.79 -3.49 37.02
C GLY A 498 -4.51 -2.78 36.62
N GLN A 499 -3.65 -2.48 37.59
CA GLN A 499 -2.36 -1.85 37.36
C GLN A 499 -1.20 -2.84 37.57
N LYS A 500 -0.17 -2.75 36.72
CA LYS A 500 1.08 -3.50 36.90
C LYS A 500 1.76 -3.04 38.18
N ARG A 501 2.16 -3.99 39.02
CA ARG A 501 2.74 -3.76 40.34
C ARG A 501 4.01 -4.57 40.51
N GLY A 502 4.96 -4.08 41.31
CA GLY A 502 6.16 -4.81 41.67
C GLY A 502 7.02 -5.22 40.48
N ARG A 503 7.65 -6.40 40.55
CA ARG A 503 8.62 -6.88 39.56
C ARG A 503 7.95 -7.48 38.33
N TRP A 504 8.37 -7.01 37.16
CA TRP A 504 7.97 -7.50 35.86
C TRP A 504 9.19 -7.99 35.11
N ASP A 505 9.25 -9.27 34.78
CA ASP A 505 10.33 -9.92 34.05
C ASP A 505 9.98 -10.02 32.55
N ILE A 506 10.96 -9.86 31.67
CA ILE A 506 10.80 -10.06 30.23
C ILE A 506 11.52 -11.35 29.88
N ASN A 507 10.79 -12.32 29.32
CA ASN A 507 11.35 -13.60 28.91
C ASN A 507 11.19 -13.78 27.39
N TRP A 508 12.17 -14.43 26.77
CA TRP A 508 12.18 -14.80 25.37
C TRP A 508 12.28 -16.32 25.23
N ASN A 509 11.69 -16.87 24.17
CA ASN A 509 11.88 -18.23 23.65
C ASN A 509 12.04 -19.33 24.73
N LYS A 510 10.92 -19.86 25.23
CA LYS A 510 10.86 -20.91 26.27
C LYS A 510 11.38 -20.49 27.66
N GLY A 511 11.31 -19.19 27.99
CA GLY A 511 11.46 -18.70 29.36
C GLY A 511 12.85 -18.18 29.72
N GLU A 512 13.74 -17.97 28.75
CA GLU A 512 15.01 -17.29 28.99
C GLU A 512 14.72 -15.83 29.36
N ARG A 513 15.02 -15.45 30.60
CA ARG A 513 14.85 -14.09 31.07
C ARG A 513 15.86 -13.17 30.38
N ILE A 514 15.37 -12.25 29.57
CA ILE A 514 16.17 -11.26 28.84
C ILE A 514 16.08 -9.85 29.46
N GLY A 515 15.14 -9.62 30.39
CA GLY A 515 14.93 -8.28 30.94
C GLY A 515 13.91 -8.17 32.06
N GLY A 516 13.35 -6.97 32.23
CA GLY A 516 12.36 -6.62 33.25
C GLY A 516 12.69 -5.37 34.05
N GLY A 517 11.80 -5.01 34.98
CA GLY A 517 12.00 -3.94 35.95
C GLY A 517 10.91 -3.90 37.02
N LEU A 518 10.80 -2.78 37.75
CA LEU A 518 9.82 -2.59 38.83
C LEU A 518 8.78 -1.52 38.48
N TYR A 519 7.52 -1.72 38.87
CA TYR A 519 6.51 -0.67 38.92
C TYR A 519 6.33 -0.18 40.36
N ASP A 520 6.04 1.11 40.55
CA ASP A 520 5.72 1.68 41.88
C ASP A 520 4.36 1.15 42.36
N ASP A 521 4.29 0.92 43.67
CA ASP A 521 3.13 0.36 44.36
C ASP A 521 2.23 1.45 44.98
N LYS A 522 2.59 2.73 44.82
CA LYS A 522 1.85 3.84 45.41
C LYS A 522 0.44 3.97 44.82
N GLU A 523 -0.54 4.17 45.71
CA GLU A 523 -1.94 4.37 45.35
C GLU A 523 -2.10 5.62 44.46
N GLY A 524 -2.31 5.42 43.16
CA GLY A 524 -2.50 6.48 42.18
C GLY A 524 -2.70 5.90 40.78
N ASN A 525 -3.47 6.59 39.93
CA ASN A 525 -3.95 6.05 38.64
C ASN A 525 -2.89 5.91 37.53
N THR A 526 -1.59 5.89 37.85
CA THR A 526 -0.49 5.94 36.86
C THR A 526 0.47 4.76 37.02
N LEU A 527 0.64 3.99 35.94
CA LEU A 527 1.64 2.92 35.82
C LEU A 527 3.05 3.50 35.75
N VAL A 528 3.65 3.76 36.90
CA VAL A 528 4.98 4.38 37.00
C VAL A 528 6.06 3.29 37.07
N LYS A 529 6.88 3.17 36.02
CA LYS A 529 8.10 2.36 36.05
C LYS A 529 9.11 3.00 37.00
N ILE A 530 9.79 2.23 37.85
CA ILE A 530 10.81 2.73 38.80
C ILE A 530 12.05 1.82 38.81
N GLY A 531 13.20 2.39 39.18
CA GLY A 531 14.46 1.67 39.31
C GLY A 531 14.96 1.07 38.00
N LYS A 532 15.77 0.02 38.09
CA LYS A 532 16.37 -0.65 36.92
C LYS A 532 15.32 -1.30 36.04
N TRP A 533 15.41 -1.05 34.74
CA TRP A 533 14.55 -1.57 33.69
C TRP A 533 15.35 -2.02 32.48
N VAL A 534 14.85 -3.09 31.86
CA VAL A 534 15.23 -3.49 30.50
C VAL A 534 14.02 -3.28 29.59
N GLU A 535 14.21 -2.61 28.45
CA GLU A 535 13.20 -2.40 27.42
C GLU A 535 13.63 -3.05 26.10
N LEU A 536 12.66 -3.47 25.30
CA LEU A 536 12.92 -4.07 23.99
C LEU A 536 12.90 -2.98 22.92
N HIS A 537 13.75 -3.13 21.89
CA HIS A 537 13.63 -2.34 20.68
C HIS A 537 12.32 -2.67 19.95
N GLU A 538 11.75 -1.69 19.24
CA GLU A 538 10.53 -1.87 18.43
C GLU A 538 10.67 -2.92 17.30
N TYR A 539 11.91 -3.31 16.99
CA TYR A 539 12.26 -4.30 15.95
C TYR A 539 12.91 -5.54 16.58
N PHE A 540 12.75 -5.74 17.88
CA PHE A 540 13.25 -6.92 18.58
C PHE A 540 12.70 -8.17 17.90
N SER A 541 13.56 -8.97 17.27
CA SER A 541 13.19 -10.19 16.53
C SER A 541 14.12 -11.35 16.87
N GLU A 542 13.82 -12.55 16.37
CA GLU A 542 14.73 -13.70 16.49
C GLU A 542 16.14 -13.42 15.94
N GLY A 543 16.25 -12.63 14.85
CA GLY A 543 17.52 -12.28 14.23
C GLY A 543 18.24 -11.09 14.87
N ASP A 544 17.48 -10.19 15.49
CA ASP A 544 17.99 -8.91 15.99
C ASP A 544 17.42 -8.60 17.38
N GLN A 545 18.12 -9.06 18.40
CA GLN A 545 17.76 -8.89 19.79
C GLN A 545 18.45 -7.67 20.39
N VAL A 546 17.77 -6.53 20.34
CA VAL A 546 18.25 -5.28 20.93
C VAL A 546 17.41 -4.93 22.15
N ILE A 547 18.11 -4.72 23.27
CA ILE A 547 17.51 -4.29 24.53
C ILE A 547 18.20 -3.03 25.06
N TYR A 548 17.45 -2.24 25.82
CA TYR A 548 17.90 -1.03 26.49
C TYR A 548 17.84 -1.24 28.00
N GLU A 549 18.94 -1.11 28.72
CA GLU A 549 18.99 -1.28 30.18
C GLU A 549 19.31 0.04 30.88
N GLY A 550 18.49 0.52 31.81
CA GLY A 550 18.78 1.74 32.58
C GLY A 550 17.80 1.95 33.74
N ASP A 551 17.80 3.14 34.34
CA ASP A 551 16.99 3.44 35.52
C ASP A 551 15.81 4.37 35.20
N TYR A 552 14.70 4.18 35.91
CA TYR A 552 13.60 5.12 36.05
C TYR A 552 13.57 5.74 37.45
N ASP A 553 13.20 7.01 37.55
CA ASP A 553 12.97 7.68 38.84
C ASP A 553 11.57 7.36 39.43
N MET A 554 11.26 7.92 40.60
CA MET A 554 9.97 7.74 41.27
C MET A 554 8.77 8.41 40.54
N LYS A 555 9.00 9.15 39.45
CA LYS A 555 7.97 9.76 38.62
C LYS A 555 7.76 9.01 37.31
N GLY A 556 8.54 7.96 37.03
CA GLY A 556 8.44 7.20 35.79
C GLY A 556 9.21 7.83 34.64
N ILE A 557 10.15 8.71 34.97
CA ILE A 557 11.01 9.39 34.03
C ILE A 557 12.31 8.59 33.91
N LYS A 558 12.80 8.37 32.68
CA LYS A 558 14.10 7.73 32.46
C LYS A 558 15.19 8.63 33.04
N VAL A 559 16.07 8.09 33.87
CA VAL A 559 17.17 8.84 34.51
C VAL A 559 18.47 8.04 34.45
N GLY A 560 19.60 8.72 34.65
CA GLY A 560 20.89 8.06 34.78
C GLY A 560 21.34 7.38 33.48
N ARG A 561 22.24 6.40 33.58
CA ARG A 561 22.84 5.71 32.42
C ARG A 561 21.86 4.66 31.87
N TRP A 562 21.67 4.67 30.56
CA TRP A 562 20.93 3.71 29.77
C TRP A 562 21.85 3.07 28.72
N ASP A 563 22.06 1.78 28.81
CA ASP A 563 22.94 0.99 27.96
C ASP A 563 22.17 0.28 26.86
N ILE A 564 22.80 0.13 25.70
CA ILE A 564 22.27 -0.64 24.56
C ILE A 564 23.02 -1.96 24.51
N ILE A 565 22.27 -3.05 24.59
CA ILE A 565 22.80 -4.41 24.59
C ILE A 565 22.21 -5.14 23.39
N VAL A 566 23.07 -5.78 22.60
CA VAL A 566 22.66 -6.57 21.44
C VAL A 566 23.17 -8.00 21.59
N GLN A 567 22.29 -8.97 21.38
CA GLN A 567 22.65 -10.39 21.37
C GLN A 567 22.88 -10.86 19.93
N GLU A 568 24.04 -11.47 19.66
CA GLU A 568 24.40 -11.98 18.33
C GLU A 568 23.86 -13.37 18.15
N ASP A 569 22.96 -13.55 17.17
CA ASP A 569 22.56 -14.84 16.60
C ASP A 569 22.02 -15.84 17.65
N ARG A 570 21.06 -16.68 17.27
CA ARG A 570 20.51 -17.69 18.19
C ARG A 570 21.60 -18.63 18.74
N TRP A 571 22.70 -18.77 18.00
CA TRP A 571 23.77 -19.72 18.28
C TRP A 571 24.89 -19.19 19.19
N ARG A 572 25.15 -17.88 19.21
CA ARG A 572 26.37 -17.36 19.89
C ARG A 572 26.15 -16.90 21.32
N LYS A 573 24.90 -16.72 21.79
CA LYS A 573 24.48 -16.32 23.16
C LYS A 573 25.27 -15.15 23.80
N LYS A 574 26.12 -14.45 23.05
CA LYS A 574 26.97 -13.40 23.58
C LYS A 574 26.21 -12.08 23.46
N CYS A 575 25.74 -11.58 24.60
CA CYS A 575 25.26 -10.21 24.70
C CYS A 575 26.46 -9.26 24.68
N GLN A 576 26.46 -8.31 23.75
CA GLN A 576 27.46 -7.26 23.67
C GLN A 576 26.80 -5.93 23.99
N LYS A 577 27.32 -5.24 25.00
CA LYS A 577 26.99 -3.85 25.25
C LYS A 577 27.69 -2.99 24.21
N ILE A 578 26.92 -2.42 23.29
CA ILE A 578 27.47 -1.66 22.16
C ILE A 578 27.46 -0.14 22.39
N GLY A 579 26.78 0.32 23.45
CA GLY A 579 26.65 1.76 23.69
C GLY A 579 25.60 2.14 24.72
N GLY A 580 24.98 3.29 24.50
CA GLY A 580 24.00 3.91 25.39
C GLY A 580 24.32 5.36 25.70
N GLY A 581 23.50 6.01 26.52
CA GLY A 581 23.72 7.37 27.00
C GLY A 581 23.08 7.62 28.35
N SER A 582 22.99 8.88 28.76
CA SER A 582 22.39 9.22 30.06
C SER A 582 21.19 10.15 29.91
N TYR A 583 20.23 10.03 30.82
CA TYR A 583 19.14 10.98 31.00
C TYR A 583 19.34 11.78 32.29
N ASP A 584 18.90 13.04 32.30
CA ASP A 584 18.82 13.84 33.52
C ASP A 584 17.53 13.56 34.32
N GLN A 585 17.22 14.39 35.32
CA GLN A 585 16.05 14.20 36.20
C GLN A 585 14.71 14.52 35.52
N ASP A 586 14.72 15.19 34.36
CA ASP A 586 13.53 15.55 33.59
C ASP A 586 13.31 14.61 32.39
N GLY A 587 14.14 13.55 32.27
CA GLY A 587 14.04 12.59 31.17
C GLY A 587 14.65 13.08 29.87
N ILE A 588 15.49 14.11 29.96
CA ILE A 588 16.15 14.71 28.82
C ILE A 588 17.47 13.97 28.60
N LYS A 589 17.74 13.57 27.36
CA LYS A 589 19.02 12.96 26.98
C LYS A 589 20.17 13.94 27.22
N ILE A 590 21.22 13.52 27.90
CA ILE A 590 22.42 14.32 28.21
C ILE A 590 23.70 13.51 28.00
N GLY A 591 24.82 14.21 27.79
CA GLY A 591 26.15 13.60 27.74
C GLY A 591 26.36 12.74 26.50
N ARG A 592 27.27 11.76 26.57
CA ARG A 592 27.63 10.91 25.42
C ARG A 592 26.58 9.82 25.18
N TRP A 593 26.08 9.72 23.96
CA TRP A 593 25.07 8.77 23.51
C TRP A 593 25.57 7.89 22.36
N VAL A 594 25.02 6.69 22.26
CA VAL A 594 25.06 5.82 21.08
C VAL A 594 23.61 5.54 20.68
N GLU A 595 23.27 5.68 19.40
CA GLU A 595 21.91 5.50 18.86
C GLU A 595 21.94 4.67 17.58
N PHE A 596 20.86 3.95 17.25
CA PHE A 596 20.72 3.27 15.96
C PHE A 596 20.21 4.23 14.88
N PHE A 597 20.60 3.96 13.63
CA PHE A 597 20.03 4.64 12.46
C PHE A 597 18.77 3.95 11.96
N GLY A 598 17.62 4.59 12.17
CA GLY A 598 16.36 4.30 11.49
C GLY A 598 15.89 2.83 11.51
N ASN A 599 15.03 2.49 10.55
CA ASN A 599 14.37 1.18 10.42
C ASN A 599 15.22 0.18 9.63
N THR A 600 16.52 0.10 9.91
CA THR A 600 17.35 -0.90 9.25
C THR A 600 16.99 -2.29 9.80
N PHE A 601 16.50 -3.18 8.92
CA PHE A 601 16.02 -4.54 9.26
C PHE A 601 17.09 -5.44 9.92
N LYS A 602 18.35 -4.99 10.00
CA LYS A 602 19.41 -5.62 10.77
C LYS A 602 20.00 -4.57 11.71
N LEU A 603 19.59 -4.62 12.97
CA LEU A 603 19.85 -3.60 14.01
C LEU A 603 21.33 -3.49 14.42
N ARG A 604 22.28 -3.98 13.64
CA ARG A 604 23.73 -3.87 13.92
C ARG A 604 24.46 -3.04 12.88
N GLN A 605 23.73 -2.52 11.92
CA GLN A 605 24.37 -1.95 10.77
C GLN A 605 24.91 -0.57 11.08
N VAL A 606 24.15 0.34 11.69
CA VAL A 606 24.63 1.72 11.82
C VAL A 606 24.39 2.29 13.21
N LEU A 607 25.46 2.79 13.82
CA LEU A 607 25.46 3.46 15.11
C LEU A 607 25.88 4.93 14.97
N TYR A 608 25.15 5.82 15.64
CA TYR A 608 25.48 7.23 15.82
C TYR A 608 26.04 7.44 17.23
N LYS A 609 27.25 7.96 17.37
CA LYS A 609 27.89 8.22 18.67
C LYS A 609 28.19 9.71 18.83
N GLY A 610 27.60 10.39 19.80
CA GLY A 610 27.87 11.82 20.00
C GLY A 610 27.41 12.35 21.35
N MET A 611 27.22 13.66 21.45
CA MET A 611 26.84 14.31 22.70
C MET A 611 25.48 15.01 22.63
N TYR A 612 24.78 15.01 23.75
CA TYR A 612 23.61 15.85 24.02
C TYR A 612 23.91 16.92 25.08
N ASN A 613 23.34 18.10 24.92
CA ASN A 613 23.38 19.16 25.93
C ASN A 613 22.25 19.00 26.97
N PRO A 614 22.24 19.79 28.06
CA PRO A 614 21.19 19.71 29.09
C PRO A 614 19.77 20.04 28.61
N LYS A 615 19.58 20.47 27.35
CA LYS A 615 18.25 20.70 26.75
C LYS A 615 17.82 19.54 25.85
N GLY A 616 18.59 18.45 25.78
CA GLY A 616 18.25 17.30 24.93
C GLY A 616 18.56 17.52 23.46
N LEU A 617 19.39 18.50 23.13
CA LEU A 617 19.79 18.80 21.76
C LEU A 617 21.17 18.21 21.46
N LYS A 618 21.34 17.65 20.26
CA LYS A 618 22.60 17.05 19.80
C LYS A 618 23.65 18.16 19.65
N ILE A 619 24.81 18.05 20.29
CA ILE A 619 25.90 19.04 20.24
C ILE A 619 27.23 18.38 19.88
N ASN A 620 28.20 19.21 19.47
CA ASN A 620 29.57 18.78 19.16
C ASN A 620 29.61 17.66 18.10
N ARG A 621 30.71 16.92 18.04
CA ARG A 621 30.94 15.84 17.07
C ARG A 621 30.08 14.61 17.37
N TRP A 622 29.47 14.10 16.31
CA TRP A 622 28.74 12.84 16.19
C TRP A 622 29.44 11.98 15.16
N GLU A 623 29.81 10.76 15.54
CA GLU A 623 30.46 9.76 14.71
C GLU A 623 29.42 8.75 14.22
N ILE A 624 29.63 8.20 13.03
CA ILE A 624 28.80 7.16 12.43
C ILE A 624 29.69 5.93 12.26
N GLU A 625 29.25 4.81 12.80
CA GLU A 625 29.89 3.52 12.64
C GLU A 625 28.97 2.57 11.90
N PHE A 626 29.51 1.84 10.92
CA PHE A 626 28.86 0.71 10.30
C PHE A 626 29.61 -0.58 10.60
N GLN A 627 28.94 -1.55 11.24
CA GLN A 627 29.56 -2.81 11.68
C GLN A 627 30.89 -2.60 12.43
N GLU A 628 30.86 -1.72 13.45
CA GLU A 628 32.04 -1.34 14.26
C GLU A 628 33.15 -0.59 13.49
N LYS A 629 33.00 -0.35 12.19
CA LYS A 629 33.91 0.49 11.40
C LYS A 629 33.39 1.92 11.38
N HIS A 630 34.22 2.89 11.76
CA HIS A 630 33.89 4.30 11.62
C HIS A 630 33.80 4.69 10.13
N ILE A 631 32.59 5.04 9.68
CA ILE A 631 32.32 5.41 8.27
C ILE A 631 32.12 6.91 8.08
N GLY A 632 32.02 7.70 9.15
CA GLY A 632 31.83 9.14 9.03
C GLY A 632 31.29 9.81 10.28
N GLY A 633 30.58 10.92 10.11
CA GLY A 633 30.05 11.73 11.19
C GLY A 633 30.07 13.21 10.85
N GLY A 634 29.63 14.06 11.78
CA GLY A 634 29.82 15.51 11.69
C GLY A 634 29.54 16.21 13.00
N SER A 635 29.46 17.55 13.03
CA SER A 635 29.29 18.29 14.29
C SER A 635 28.02 19.12 14.34
N TYR A 636 27.37 19.19 15.50
CA TYR A 636 26.35 20.19 15.76
C TYR A 636 26.95 21.41 16.47
N ASP A 637 26.32 22.56 16.32
CA ASP A 637 26.67 23.76 17.08
C ASP A 637 26.46 23.57 18.60
N ARG A 638 26.87 24.55 19.40
CA ARG A 638 26.79 24.45 20.87
C ARG A 638 25.35 24.51 21.38
N GLN A 639 24.46 25.11 20.61
CA GLN A 639 23.03 25.21 20.88
C GLN A 639 22.32 23.89 20.54
N GLY A 640 22.91 23.09 19.65
CA GLY A 640 22.41 21.81 19.17
C GLY A 640 21.24 21.92 18.19
N GLN A 641 21.14 23.08 17.54
CA GLN A 641 20.07 23.39 16.62
C GLN A 641 20.48 23.14 15.17
N ILE A 642 21.79 23.13 14.90
CA ILE A 642 22.31 23.30 13.54
C ILE A 642 23.50 22.35 13.30
N LYS A 643 23.50 21.62 12.17
CA LYS A 643 24.67 20.86 11.68
C LYS A 643 25.74 21.83 11.17
N ILE A 644 27.01 21.61 11.52
CA ILE A 644 28.15 22.46 11.17
C ILE A 644 29.40 21.63 10.85
N GLY A 645 30.30 22.21 10.05
CA GLY A 645 31.58 21.59 9.71
C GLY A 645 31.44 20.38 8.80
N ASN A 646 32.47 19.54 8.73
CA ASN A 646 32.45 18.36 7.87
C ASN A 646 31.41 17.34 8.37
N TRP A 647 30.67 16.74 7.45
CA TRP A 647 29.57 15.83 7.74
C TRP A 647 29.54 14.66 6.76
N VAL A 648 29.20 13.47 7.23
CA VAL A 648 28.83 12.31 6.41
C VAL A 648 27.37 11.97 6.67
N GLU A 649 26.53 12.01 5.64
CA GLU A 649 25.13 11.57 5.68
C GLU A 649 24.99 10.18 5.09
N LEU A 650 23.99 9.44 5.53
CA LEU A 650 23.64 8.13 4.99
C LEU A 650 22.41 8.28 4.10
N ASP A 651 22.35 7.55 2.99
CA ASP A 651 21.12 7.42 2.21
C ASP A 651 19.99 6.87 3.10
N GLU A 652 18.75 7.28 2.86
CA GLU A 652 17.61 6.81 3.66
C GLU A 652 17.34 5.30 3.53
N ARG A 653 17.82 4.69 2.44
CA ARG A 653 17.79 3.24 2.20
C ARG A 653 19.08 2.55 2.64
N PHE A 654 19.96 3.26 3.36
CA PHE A 654 21.22 2.70 3.81
C PHE A 654 20.95 1.41 4.61
N GLY A 655 21.55 0.32 4.19
CA GLY A 655 21.37 -1.01 4.77
C GLY A 655 22.31 -2.02 4.13
N TYR A 656 22.00 -3.31 4.30
CA TYR A 656 22.89 -4.39 3.86
C TYR A 656 23.21 -4.34 2.35
N TYR A 657 22.21 -3.99 1.54
CA TYR A 657 22.25 -3.98 0.07
C TYR A 657 22.41 -2.57 -0.53
N ASN A 658 22.60 -1.54 0.31
CA ASN A 658 22.79 -0.18 -0.16
C ASN A 658 23.61 0.57 0.89
N LYS A 659 24.89 0.81 0.62
CA LYS A 659 25.79 1.52 1.56
C LYS A 659 26.26 2.83 0.95
N VAL A 660 25.32 3.69 0.59
CA VAL A 660 25.60 5.03 0.04
C VAL A 660 25.79 6.05 1.17
N THR A 661 26.90 6.79 1.12
CA THR A 661 27.13 7.93 2.01
C THR A 661 27.44 9.21 1.24
N TYR A 662 27.13 10.36 1.85
CA TYR A 662 27.36 11.69 1.31
C TYR A 662 28.27 12.48 2.26
N GLY A 663 29.53 12.72 1.87
CA GLY A 663 30.50 13.48 2.67
C GLY A 663 30.63 14.91 2.19
N GLY A 664 30.42 15.91 3.03
CA GLY A 664 30.63 17.32 2.67
C GLY A 664 30.73 18.24 3.88
N LYS A 665 30.42 19.51 3.72
CA LYS A 665 30.50 20.50 4.80
C LYS A 665 29.19 21.27 4.98
N TYR A 666 28.85 21.56 6.23
CA TYR A 666 27.84 22.53 6.62
C TYR A 666 28.48 23.83 7.13
N ASN A 667 27.86 24.96 6.78
CA ASN A 667 28.24 26.27 7.29
C ASN A 667 27.67 26.54 8.68
N MET A 668 27.96 27.70 9.26
CA MET A 668 27.51 28.07 10.62
C MET A 668 25.99 28.27 10.75
N ASN A 669 25.25 28.31 9.62
CA ASN A 669 23.79 28.46 9.58
C ASN A 669 23.08 27.13 9.29
N GLY A 670 23.79 25.99 9.19
CA GLY A 670 23.15 24.68 8.94
C GLY A 670 22.91 24.36 7.50
N LEU A 671 23.48 25.15 6.61
CA LEU A 671 23.35 25.00 5.18
C LEU A 671 24.56 24.23 4.65
N LYS A 672 24.33 23.25 3.78
CA LYS A 672 25.38 22.59 2.99
C LYS A 672 26.15 23.66 2.21
N GLU A 673 27.47 23.60 2.27
CA GLU A 673 28.40 24.48 1.53
C GLU A 673 29.56 23.67 0.94
N GLY A 674 30.15 24.19 -0.14
CA GLY A 674 31.34 23.61 -0.75
C GLY A 674 31.10 22.21 -1.31
N ARG A 675 32.17 21.43 -1.46
CA ARG A 675 32.14 20.12 -2.10
C ARG A 675 31.48 19.06 -1.22
N TRP A 676 30.60 18.26 -1.83
CA TRP A 676 29.90 17.11 -1.28
C TRP A 676 30.14 15.90 -2.17
N ASP A 677 30.83 14.90 -1.67
CA ASP A 677 31.21 13.67 -2.34
C ASP A 677 30.25 12.52 -2.00
N ILE A 678 29.95 11.67 -2.97
CA ILE A 678 29.11 10.48 -2.84
C ILE A 678 30.03 9.27 -2.81
N TYR A 679 29.86 8.41 -1.81
CA TYR A 679 30.59 7.17 -1.67
C TYR A 679 29.64 5.97 -1.64
N PHE A 680 30.09 4.84 -2.14
CA PHE A 680 29.35 3.58 -2.13
C PHE A 680 30.27 2.42 -1.73
N CYS A 681 29.71 1.47 -1.01
CA CYS A 681 30.37 0.25 -0.57
C CYS A 681 29.47 -0.94 -0.95
N GLU A 682 30.01 -1.93 -1.65
CA GLU A 682 29.22 -3.09 -2.11
C GLU A 682 29.17 -4.17 -1.03
N SER A 683 30.34 -4.56 -0.50
CA SER A 683 30.48 -5.60 0.51
C SER A 683 31.04 -5.04 1.82
N ASP A 684 30.78 -5.71 2.94
CA ASP A 684 31.22 -5.27 4.28
C ASP A 684 32.76 -5.21 4.43
N GLU A 685 33.47 -5.90 3.54
CA GLU A 685 34.92 -6.02 3.53
C GLU A 685 35.61 -4.94 2.66
N GLU A 686 34.85 -4.23 1.82
CA GLU A 686 35.38 -3.26 0.86
C GLU A 686 35.49 -1.83 1.40
N GLU A 687 36.49 -1.11 0.90
CA GLU A 687 36.60 0.34 1.10
C GLU A 687 35.51 1.08 0.33
N TYR A 688 35.04 2.19 0.91
CA TYR A 688 34.08 3.08 0.26
C TYR A 688 34.69 3.69 -1.01
N LYS A 689 34.08 3.42 -2.15
CA LYS A 689 34.49 3.95 -3.45
C LYS A 689 33.73 5.24 -3.73
N GLN A 690 34.44 6.31 -4.07
CA GLN A 690 33.80 7.57 -4.45
C GLN A 690 33.08 7.41 -5.80
N LEU A 691 31.75 7.52 -5.79
CA LEU A 691 30.92 7.53 -7.00
C LEU A 691 30.90 8.90 -7.67
N GLY A 692 31.09 9.98 -6.91
CA GLY A 692 31.05 11.33 -7.47
C GLY A 692 30.82 12.37 -6.40
N GLY A 693 30.06 13.40 -6.73
CA GLY A 693 29.75 14.52 -5.85
C GLY A 693 29.49 15.80 -6.63
N GLY A 694 29.30 16.91 -5.93
CA GLY A 694 29.30 18.25 -6.52
C GLY A 694 29.48 19.34 -5.47
N SER A 695 29.20 20.61 -5.78
CA SER A 695 29.40 21.72 -4.82
C SER A 695 28.12 22.49 -4.51
N TYR A 696 27.93 22.87 -3.25
CA TYR A 696 26.86 23.79 -2.85
C TYR A 696 27.40 25.21 -2.71
N ASP A 697 26.63 26.19 -3.21
CA ASP A 697 26.81 27.60 -2.91
C ASP A 697 25.81 28.03 -1.83
N TYR A 698 26.20 29.01 -1.03
CA TYR A 698 25.42 29.54 0.08
C TYR A 698 24.96 30.98 -0.21
N LEU A 699 24.44 31.25 -1.40
CA LEU A 699 23.84 32.55 -1.69
C LEU A 699 22.45 32.64 -1.04
N GLU A 700 22.17 33.77 -0.38
CA GLU A 700 20.81 34.16 0.06
C GLU A 700 20.10 33.22 1.06
N GLY A 701 20.85 32.45 1.85
CA GLY A 701 20.29 31.65 2.94
C GLY A 701 19.68 30.31 2.55
N ASN A 702 19.97 29.81 1.34
CA ASN A 702 19.65 28.45 0.89
C ASN A 702 20.91 27.70 0.42
N SER A 703 20.91 26.37 0.53
CA SER A 703 21.95 25.51 -0.05
C SER A 703 21.63 25.16 -1.49
N THR A 704 22.27 25.85 -2.42
CA THR A 704 22.00 25.71 -3.86
C THR A 704 23.08 24.86 -4.51
N LYS A 705 22.75 23.78 -5.22
CA LYS A 705 23.73 22.99 -5.98
C LYS A 705 24.33 23.84 -7.11
N ILE A 706 25.64 23.78 -7.31
CA ILE A 706 26.36 24.52 -8.36
C ILE A 706 27.50 23.67 -8.96
N GLY A 707 27.90 24.02 -10.18
CA GLY A 707 29.02 23.39 -10.88
C GLY A 707 28.77 21.92 -11.20
N LYS A 708 29.85 21.18 -11.45
CA LYS A 708 29.76 19.75 -11.79
C LYS A 708 29.19 18.93 -10.64
N TRP A 709 28.29 18.00 -10.95
CA TRP A 709 27.55 17.22 -9.99
C TRP A 709 27.31 15.78 -10.48
N VAL A 710 27.44 14.81 -9.57
CA VAL A 710 26.98 13.43 -9.77
C VAL A 710 25.77 13.15 -8.87
N GLU A 711 24.67 12.68 -9.44
CA GLU A 711 23.46 12.26 -8.73
C GLU A 711 23.26 10.75 -8.80
N LEU A 712 22.65 10.19 -7.77
CA LEU A 712 22.20 8.80 -7.78
C LEU A 712 20.74 8.74 -8.25
N ASP A 713 20.39 7.69 -8.99
CA ASP A 713 19.00 7.40 -9.33
C ASP A 713 18.14 7.14 -8.08
N GLU A 714 16.85 7.49 -8.14
CA GLU A 714 15.89 7.21 -7.04
C GLU A 714 15.75 5.72 -6.75
N GLY A 715 16.11 4.84 -7.70
CA GLY A 715 16.18 3.40 -7.52
C GLY A 715 17.59 2.86 -7.31
N PHE A 716 18.57 3.67 -6.88
CA PHE A 716 19.94 3.17 -6.64
C PHE A 716 19.96 2.05 -5.58
N TRP A 717 20.16 0.82 -6.02
CA TRP A 717 20.18 -0.43 -5.24
C TRP A 717 21.14 -1.43 -5.90
N ASP A 718 21.41 -2.56 -5.25
CA ASP A 718 22.35 -3.57 -5.77
C ASP A 718 22.11 -3.98 -7.22
N SER A 719 20.86 -3.92 -7.70
CA SER A 719 20.46 -4.28 -9.07
C SER A 719 20.07 -3.10 -9.99
N LYS A 720 20.38 -1.86 -9.61
CA LYS A 720 20.27 -0.64 -10.47
C LYS A 720 21.26 0.38 -9.92
N LYS A 721 22.43 0.45 -10.53
CA LYS A 721 23.53 1.32 -10.10
C LYS A 721 23.72 2.48 -11.09
N VAL A 722 22.68 3.30 -11.26
CA VAL A 722 22.66 4.42 -12.21
C VAL A 722 23.08 5.73 -11.53
N ILE A 723 24.02 6.44 -12.15
CA ILE A 723 24.42 7.80 -11.77
C ILE A 723 24.24 8.80 -12.91
N TYR A 724 23.98 10.05 -12.58
CA TYR A 724 23.84 11.16 -13.52
C TYR A 724 24.98 12.16 -13.28
N ASP A 725 25.83 12.39 -14.26
CA ASP A 725 26.97 13.33 -14.18
C ASP A 725 26.68 14.55 -15.05
N GLY A 726 26.60 15.74 -14.48
CA GLY A 726 26.33 16.97 -15.24
C GLY A 726 26.70 18.22 -14.48
N GLU A 727 26.09 19.35 -14.82
CA GLU A 727 26.36 20.63 -14.18
C GLU A 727 25.09 21.34 -13.70
N TYR A 728 25.19 22.01 -12.57
CA TYR A 728 24.21 22.96 -12.07
C TYR A 728 24.71 24.39 -12.28
N ASN A 729 23.81 25.28 -12.73
CA ASN A 729 24.13 26.70 -12.80
C ASN A 729 24.04 27.36 -11.41
N LYS A 730 24.40 28.65 -11.33
CA LYS A 730 24.39 29.44 -10.08
C LYS A 730 23.02 29.55 -9.38
N ASN A 731 21.93 29.23 -10.07
CA ASN A 731 20.57 29.27 -9.52
C ASN A 731 20.09 27.90 -9.04
N GLY A 732 20.93 26.87 -9.02
CA GLY A 732 20.52 25.52 -8.57
C GLY A 732 19.78 24.72 -9.62
N MET A 733 19.86 25.12 -10.89
CA MET A 733 19.13 24.50 -11.99
C MET A 733 20.10 23.68 -12.85
N LYS A 734 19.69 22.48 -13.27
CA LYS A 734 20.48 21.64 -14.19
C LYS A 734 20.74 22.41 -15.49
N ALA A 735 22.00 22.43 -15.92
CA ALA A 735 22.45 23.13 -17.11
C ALA A 735 23.55 22.33 -17.83
N GLY A 736 23.74 22.59 -19.13
CA GLY A 736 24.80 21.97 -19.91
C GLY A 736 24.61 20.47 -20.11
N ARG A 737 25.70 19.75 -20.37
CA ARG A 737 25.66 18.31 -20.66
C ARG A 737 25.48 17.49 -19.37
N TRP A 738 24.60 16.51 -19.43
CA TRP A 738 24.34 15.53 -18.38
C TRP A 738 24.47 14.12 -18.97
N ASP A 739 25.46 13.36 -18.54
CA ASP A 739 25.71 11.97 -18.91
C ASP A 739 25.06 11.02 -17.90
N ILE A 740 24.39 9.97 -18.38
CA ILE A 740 23.85 8.90 -17.55
C ILE A 740 24.81 7.72 -17.60
N ASN A 741 25.37 7.34 -16.45
CA ASN A 741 26.34 6.25 -16.36
C ASN A 741 25.74 5.11 -15.55
N TYR A 742 25.77 3.91 -16.13
CA TYR A 742 25.49 2.68 -15.41
C TYR A 742 26.80 2.14 -14.84
N CYS A 743 26.81 1.87 -13.53
CA CYS A 743 27.97 1.37 -12.83
C CYS A 743 27.91 -0.16 -12.79
N LYS A 744 28.62 -0.82 -13.70
CA LYS A 744 28.74 -2.28 -13.70
C LYS A 744 29.87 -2.71 -12.77
N PHE A 745 29.58 -3.62 -11.85
CA PHE A 745 30.60 -4.29 -11.05
C PHE A 745 31.05 -5.56 -11.76
N ASN A 746 32.37 -5.72 -11.90
CA ASN A 746 32.93 -6.97 -12.40
C ASN A 746 32.98 -7.98 -11.25
N GLU A 747 32.03 -8.92 -11.22
CA GLU A 747 31.97 -9.99 -10.21
C GLU A 747 33.26 -10.80 -10.08
N LYS A 748 34.13 -10.81 -11.10
CA LYS A 748 35.39 -11.56 -11.05
C LYS A 748 36.53 -10.80 -10.38
N GLU A 749 36.47 -9.47 -10.36
CA GLU A 749 37.60 -8.65 -9.94
C GLU A 749 37.29 -7.77 -8.72
N TYR A 750 36.02 -7.54 -8.37
CA TYR A 750 35.54 -6.75 -7.20
C TYR A 750 36.20 -5.37 -6.97
N LYS A 751 37.10 -4.91 -7.86
CA LYS A 751 38.02 -3.80 -7.57
C LYS A 751 37.76 -2.54 -8.38
N GLN A 752 37.07 -2.60 -9.51
CA GLN A 752 36.86 -1.43 -10.37
C GLN A 752 35.40 -1.24 -10.78
N ILE A 753 34.86 -0.05 -10.49
CA ILE A 753 33.56 0.41 -11.00
C ILE A 753 33.80 0.87 -12.43
N LYS A 754 33.29 0.10 -13.40
CA LYS A 754 33.31 0.54 -14.79
C LYS A 754 32.05 1.38 -15.04
N ARG A 755 32.24 2.67 -15.31
CA ARG A 755 31.17 3.57 -15.75
C ARG A 755 30.92 3.33 -17.22
N GLU A 756 29.77 2.78 -17.55
CA GLU A 756 29.32 2.64 -18.92
C GLU A 756 28.30 3.75 -19.18
N CYS A 757 28.71 4.77 -19.96
CA CYS A 757 27.80 5.81 -20.42
C CYS A 757 26.65 5.13 -21.17
N SER A 758 25.49 5.14 -20.52
CA SER A 758 24.26 4.48 -20.96
C SER A 758 23.28 5.50 -21.52
N GLY A 759 23.49 6.79 -21.24
CA GLY A 759 22.72 7.85 -21.87
C GLY A 759 23.14 9.27 -21.50
N GLY A 760 22.21 10.21 -21.59
CA GLY A 760 22.45 11.63 -21.31
C GLY A 760 22.02 12.58 -22.43
N GLY A 761 22.15 13.87 -22.20
CA GLY A 761 21.88 14.93 -23.17
C GLY A 761 22.22 16.32 -22.62
N GLN A 762 21.61 17.39 -23.14
CA GLN A 762 21.89 18.77 -22.71
C GLN A 762 20.66 19.47 -22.12
N TYR A 763 20.87 20.24 -21.05
CA TYR A 763 19.92 21.18 -20.46
C TYR A 763 20.29 22.62 -20.81
N ASP A 764 19.27 23.48 -20.97
CA ASP A 764 19.47 24.91 -21.26
C ASP A 764 20.40 25.60 -20.26
N GLN A 765 21.16 26.59 -20.74
CA GLN A 765 22.05 27.37 -19.86
C GLN A 765 21.27 28.41 -19.04
N GLU A 766 20.08 28.77 -19.49
CA GLU A 766 19.19 29.76 -18.86
C GLU A 766 18.65 29.29 -17.50
N GLY A 767 18.73 27.99 -17.21
CA GLY A 767 18.32 27.45 -15.92
C GLY A 767 16.83 27.20 -15.82
N ASN A 768 16.14 26.91 -16.92
CA ASN A 768 14.75 26.48 -16.86
C ASN A 768 14.63 24.95 -16.73
N GLN A 769 15.74 24.22 -16.64
CA GLN A 769 15.82 22.76 -16.67
C GLN A 769 15.17 22.15 -17.93
N LYS A 770 15.17 22.89 -19.05
CA LYS A 770 14.67 22.36 -20.33
C LYS A 770 15.74 21.51 -21.00
N LYS A 771 15.38 20.28 -21.35
CA LYS A 771 16.21 19.39 -22.17
C LYS A 771 16.24 19.90 -23.62
N PHE A 772 17.36 19.86 -24.31
CA PHE A 772 17.46 20.16 -25.74
C PHE A 772 18.54 19.30 -26.41
N GLY A 773 18.46 19.18 -27.74
CA GLY A 773 19.39 18.39 -28.55
C GLY A 773 19.21 16.88 -28.37
N ASN A 774 20.23 16.11 -28.74
CA ASN A 774 20.19 14.64 -28.63
C ASN A 774 20.21 14.19 -27.16
N TRP A 775 19.31 13.27 -26.83
CA TRP A 775 19.11 12.70 -25.52
C TRP A 775 19.03 11.19 -25.58
N VAL A 776 19.54 10.55 -24.53
CA VAL A 776 19.34 9.14 -24.24
C VAL A 776 18.80 9.03 -22.81
N GLU A 777 17.56 8.56 -22.67
CA GLU A 777 16.87 8.40 -21.38
C GLU A 777 16.87 6.93 -20.97
N LEU A 778 16.86 6.66 -19.66
CA LEU A 778 16.64 5.31 -19.14
C LEU A 778 15.15 5.10 -18.86
N ASP A 779 14.71 3.87 -18.99
CA ASP A 779 13.39 3.47 -18.51
C ASP A 779 13.32 3.48 -16.96
N GLU A 780 12.14 3.69 -16.39
CA GLU A 780 11.96 3.72 -14.93
C GLU A 780 12.30 2.35 -14.31
N GLU A 781 12.00 1.27 -15.04
CA GLU A 781 12.29 -0.13 -14.69
C GLU A 781 13.66 -0.60 -15.23
N PHE A 782 14.64 0.31 -15.30
CA PHE A 782 16.02 -0.05 -15.66
C PHE A 782 16.65 -0.91 -14.54
N PHE A 783 16.88 -2.19 -14.81
CA PHE A 783 17.47 -3.15 -13.88
C PHE A 783 18.69 -3.83 -14.48
N ASP A 784 19.56 -4.41 -13.65
CA ASP A 784 20.75 -5.13 -14.11
C ASP A 784 20.41 -6.21 -15.15
N TRP A 785 19.26 -6.89 -14.97
CA TRP A 785 18.82 -7.97 -15.85
C TRP A 785 18.11 -7.51 -17.14
N VAL A 786 17.65 -6.25 -17.19
CA VAL A 786 16.92 -5.65 -18.32
C VAL A 786 17.21 -4.15 -18.39
N ARG A 787 17.94 -3.74 -19.43
CA ARG A 787 18.30 -2.34 -19.64
C ARG A 787 17.59 -1.79 -20.87
N VAL A 788 16.66 -0.87 -20.67
CA VAL A 788 15.95 -0.18 -21.76
C VAL A 788 16.32 1.30 -21.77
N ILE A 789 16.68 1.80 -22.94
CA ILE A 789 17.03 3.21 -23.16
C ILE A 789 16.27 3.79 -24.35
N TRP A 790 15.98 5.08 -24.29
CA TRP A 790 15.25 5.84 -25.29
C TRP A 790 16.16 6.91 -25.89
N LYS A 791 16.49 6.84 -27.19
CA LYS A 791 17.40 7.79 -27.85
C LYS A 791 16.64 8.70 -28.81
N GLY A 792 16.65 10.01 -28.63
CA GLY A 792 16.03 10.93 -29.59
C GLY A 792 16.44 12.37 -29.38
N GLU A 793 15.67 13.33 -29.88
CA GLU A 793 15.99 14.76 -29.79
C GLU A 793 14.93 15.54 -29.03
N TYR A 794 15.37 16.58 -28.30
CA TYR A 794 14.52 17.61 -27.71
C TYR A 794 14.72 18.95 -28.42
N ASP A 795 13.63 19.70 -28.63
CA ASP A 795 13.69 21.05 -29.17
C ASP A 795 14.14 22.09 -28.13
N LYS A 796 14.27 23.35 -28.56
CA LYS A 796 14.63 24.48 -27.70
C LYS A 796 13.62 24.79 -26.58
N ASN A 797 12.42 24.21 -26.64
CA ASN A 797 11.36 24.44 -25.65
C ASN A 797 11.31 23.34 -24.58
N GLY A 798 12.15 22.31 -24.66
CA GLY A 798 12.09 21.17 -23.74
C GLY A 798 11.21 20.02 -24.22
N MET A 799 10.84 20.00 -25.50
CA MET A 799 9.84 19.07 -26.03
C MET A 799 10.47 18.01 -26.93
N LYS A 800 9.97 16.76 -26.88
CA LYS A 800 10.49 15.67 -27.74
C LYS A 800 10.14 15.95 -29.19
N VAL A 801 11.12 15.86 -30.08
CA VAL A 801 11.00 16.07 -31.53
C VAL A 801 11.76 15.01 -32.30
N GLY A 802 11.43 14.85 -33.59
CA GLY A 802 12.13 13.95 -34.48
C GLY A 802 11.99 12.48 -34.06
N ARG A 803 12.94 11.64 -34.48
CA ARG A 803 12.93 10.20 -34.24
C ARG A 803 13.47 9.86 -32.84
N TRP A 804 12.76 8.98 -32.15
CA TRP A 804 13.09 8.43 -30.83
C TRP A 804 13.17 6.91 -30.90
N ASP A 805 14.35 6.33 -30.77
CA ASP A 805 14.65 4.91 -30.84
C ASP A 805 14.60 4.25 -29.45
N ILE A 806 13.92 3.11 -29.31
CA ILE A 806 13.94 2.27 -28.10
C ILE A 806 15.02 1.21 -28.28
N ASN A 807 15.99 1.19 -27.39
CA ASN A 807 17.05 0.20 -27.42
C ASN A 807 17.01 -0.64 -26.14
N TYR A 808 17.21 -1.94 -26.27
CA TYR A 808 17.18 -2.89 -25.16
C TYR A 808 18.47 -3.71 -25.11
N CYS A 809 18.90 -4.05 -23.90
CA CYS A 809 20.03 -4.94 -23.67
C CYS A 809 19.71 -5.93 -22.54
N LYS A 810 19.87 -7.21 -22.82
CA LYS A 810 19.67 -8.30 -21.85
C LYS A 810 20.79 -8.35 -20.81
N TYR A 811 20.53 -9.00 -19.68
CA TYR A 811 21.57 -9.37 -18.71
C TYR A 811 22.78 -10.01 -19.41
N ASN A 812 23.99 -9.56 -19.06
CA ASN A 812 25.28 -9.99 -19.62
C ASN A 812 25.57 -9.65 -21.09
N GLU A 813 24.64 -9.08 -21.85
CA GLU A 813 24.96 -8.57 -23.19
C GLU A 813 25.64 -7.19 -23.08
N GLU A 814 26.57 -6.87 -23.99
CA GLU A 814 27.21 -5.54 -24.03
C GLU A 814 26.57 -4.61 -25.06
N LYS A 815 25.79 -5.17 -26.01
CA LYS A 815 25.24 -4.43 -27.13
C LYS A 815 23.75 -4.19 -26.93
N TYR A 816 23.35 -2.94 -27.06
CA TYR A 816 21.95 -2.55 -27.18
C TYR A 816 21.43 -2.92 -28.57
N GLN A 817 20.28 -3.57 -28.60
CA GLN A 817 19.53 -3.88 -29.81
C GLN A 817 18.42 -2.84 -29.96
N LEU A 818 18.25 -2.28 -31.17
CA LEU A 818 17.11 -1.42 -31.48
C LEU A 818 15.87 -2.30 -31.52
N ILE A 819 14.95 -2.08 -30.58
CA ILE A 819 13.74 -2.89 -30.43
C ILE A 819 12.47 -2.11 -30.73
N GLY A 820 12.52 -0.80 -30.88
CA GLY A 820 11.32 0.02 -31.07
C GLY A 820 11.65 1.49 -31.34
N GLY A 821 10.64 2.35 -31.23
CA GLY A 821 10.77 3.78 -31.43
C GLY A 821 10.01 4.32 -32.64
N GLY A 822 9.93 5.65 -32.75
CA GLY A 822 9.22 6.35 -33.84
C GLY A 822 9.39 7.86 -33.72
N SER A 823 8.58 8.65 -34.44
CA SER A 823 8.79 10.11 -34.55
C SER A 823 7.81 10.94 -33.72
N TYR A 824 8.20 12.15 -33.32
CA TYR A 824 7.36 13.20 -32.73
C TYR A 824 7.26 14.42 -33.68
N VAL A 825 6.11 15.08 -33.74
CA VAL A 825 5.92 16.36 -34.47
C VAL A 825 6.18 17.55 -33.55
N GLU A 826 6.79 18.60 -34.10
CA GLU A 826 7.12 19.84 -33.38
C GLU A 826 5.91 20.59 -32.80
N LYS A 827 4.70 20.37 -33.33
CA LYS A 827 3.49 21.03 -32.85
C LYS A 827 3.08 20.40 -31.52
N GLU A 828 3.40 21.08 -30.42
CA GLU A 828 3.11 20.71 -29.02
C GLU A 828 3.90 19.52 -28.46
N GLY A 829 4.82 18.92 -29.23
CA GLY A 829 5.91 18.05 -28.76
C GLY A 829 5.52 16.87 -27.86
N LYS A 830 4.27 16.44 -27.95
CA LYS A 830 3.69 15.27 -27.27
C LYS A 830 3.03 14.30 -28.24
N ILE A 831 2.98 14.65 -29.52
CA ILE A 831 2.24 13.91 -30.54
C ILE A 831 3.21 12.96 -31.25
N LYS A 832 3.07 11.66 -30.99
CA LYS A 832 3.75 10.58 -31.71
C LYS A 832 3.16 10.47 -33.12
N ILE A 833 3.97 10.21 -34.14
CA ILE A 833 3.51 10.05 -35.53
C ILE A 833 4.28 8.95 -36.28
N GLY A 834 3.65 8.40 -37.31
CA GLY A 834 4.22 7.37 -38.18
C GLY A 834 4.44 6.05 -37.44
N MET A 835 5.31 5.21 -37.98
CA MET A 835 5.64 3.92 -37.38
C MET A 835 6.32 4.09 -36.01
N TRP A 836 5.85 3.31 -35.03
CA TRP A 836 6.29 3.31 -33.65
C TRP A 836 6.40 1.89 -33.10
N GLY A 837 7.55 1.58 -32.49
CA GLY A 837 7.68 0.47 -31.54
C GLY A 837 7.50 0.96 -30.10
N GLU A 838 6.75 0.25 -29.26
CA GLU A 838 6.48 0.56 -27.84
C GLU A 838 6.69 -0.64 -26.94
N LEU A 839 7.18 -0.44 -25.71
CA LEU A 839 7.24 -1.51 -24.72
C LEU A 839 5.83 -1.95 -24.31
N HIS A 840 5.58 -3.25 -24.27
CA HIS A 840 4.34 -3.80 -23.74
C HIS A 840 4.35 -3.75 -22.20
N GLU A 841 3.19 -3.62 -21.55
CA GLU A 841 3.06 -3.63 -20.07
C GLU A 841 3.74 -4.84 -19.39
N LYS A 842 3.79 -5.99 -20.09
CA LYS A 842 4.42 -7.24 -19.63
C LYS A 842 5.88 -7.39 -20.06
N PHE A 843 6.54 -6.33 -20.52
CA PHE A 843 7.93 -6.39 -20.98
C PHE A 843 8.86 -6.92 -19.88
N PHE A 844 8.64 -6.49 -18.64
CA PHE A 844 9.46 -6.84 -17.49
C PHE A 844 9.05 -8.18 -16.81
N ASP A 845 7.93 -8.79 -17.19
CA ASP A 845 7.48 -10.12 -16.73
C ASP A 845 8.24 -11.30 -17.41
N HIS A 846 9.52 -11.11 -17.72
CA HIS A 846 10.40 -12.07 -18.43
C HIS A 846 9.99 -12.43 -19.87
N ARG A 847 9.01 -11.74 -20.47
CA ARG A 847 8.54 -12.03 -21.84
C ARG A 847 8.92 -10.98 -22.89
N TYR A 848 9.56 -9.87 -22.50
CA TYR A 848 10.18 -8.87 -23.39
C TYR A 848 9.38 -8.52 -24.66
N PHE A 849 8.09 -8.19 -24.53
CA PHE A 849 7.22 -7.92 -25.68
C PHE A 849 7.26 -6.46 -26.15
N VAL A 850 7.36 -6.22 -27.46
CA VAL A 850 7.26 -4.88 -28.08
C VAL A 850 6.07 -4.81 -29.03
N LEU A 851 5.34 -3.71 -29.01
CA LEU A 851 4.24 -3.38 -29.92
C LEU A 851 4.73 -2.51 -31.08
N TYR A 852 4.55 -2.91 -32.33
CA TYR A 852 4.97 -2.16 -33.52
C TYR A 852 3.78 -1.80 -34.43
N GLY A 853 3.44 -0.52 -34.56
CA GLY A 853 2.40 -0.07 -35.49
C GLY A 853 2.51 1.41 -35.83
N GLU A 854 1.44 2.04 -36.30
CA GLU A 854 1.46 3.43 -36.78
C GLU A 854 0.63 4.38 -35.89
N TYR A 855 1.11 5.61 -35.73
CA TYR A 855 0.34 6.75 -35.24
C TYR A 855 -0.02 7.68 -36.40
N ASN A 856 -1.27 8.14 -36.46
CA ASN A 856 -1.66 9.19 -37.40
C ASN A 856 -1.13 10.57 -36.97
N THR A 857 -1.40 11.60 -37.78
CA THR A 857 -0.93 12.98 -37.54
C THR A 857 -1.49 13.65 -36.29
N ASN A 858 -2.51 13.07 -35.66
CA ASN A 858 -3.11 13.56 -34.41
C ASN A 858 -2.57 12.84 -33.16
N GLY A 859 -1.61 11.92 -33.31
CA GLY A 859 -1.07 11.16 -32.17
C GLY A 859 -1.94 10.00 -31.74
N ILE A 860 -2.79 9.53 -32.64
CA ILE A 860 -3.72 8.44 -32.39
C ILE A 860 -3.18 7.17 -33.06
N LYS A 861 -3.17 6.03 -32.36
CA LYS A 861 -2.77 4.73 -32.93
C LYS A 861 -3.73 4.37 -34.06
N VAL A 862 -3.21 4.03 -35.24
CA VAL A 862 -4.00 3.62 -36.41
C VAL A 862 -3.39 2.36 -37.01
N GLY A 863 -4.19 1.63 -37.79
CA GLY A 863 -3.71 0.45 -38.51
C GLY A 863 -3.20 -0.66 -37.58
N ARG A 864 -2.43 -1.58 -38.15
CA ARG A 864 -1.98 -2.81 -37.48
C ARG A 864 -0.75 -2.54 -36.60
N TRP A 865 -0.78 -3.10 -35.41
CA TRP A 865 0.22 -3.05 -34.34
C TRP A 865 0.61 -4.48 -33.94
N ASP A 866 1.78 -4.96 -34.36
CA ASP A 866 2.26 -6.33 -34.09
C ASP A 866 2.94 -6.45 -32.72
N PHE A 867 2.69 -7.54 -31.99
CA PHE A 867 3.40 -7.88 -30.75
C PHE A 867 4.61 -8.75 -31.09
N LEU A 868 5.81 -8.23 -30.88
CA LEU A 868 7.07 -8.94 -31.11
C LEU A 868 7.59 -9.54 -29.80
N ASP A 869 7.86 -10.83 -29.80
CA ASP A 869 8.54 -11.53 -28.70
C ASP A 869 10.06 -11.49 -28.92
N LEU A 870 10.76 -10.66 -28.15
CA LEU A 870 12.21 -10.53 -28.26
C LEU A 870 12.96 -11.78 -27.74
N THR A 871 12.31 -12.66 -26.96
CA THR A 871 12.93 -13.93 -26.54
C THR A 871 12.97 -14.97 -27.65
N ASN A 872 12.07 -14.84 -28.64
CA ASN A 872 11.89 -15.81 -29.72
C ASN A 872 12.21 -15.19 -31.09
N ASN A 873 13.41 -14.60 -31.24
CA ASN A 873 13.90 -14.00 -32.48
C ASN A 873 12.93 -12.97 -33.10
N ASN A 874 12.29 -12.13 -32.28
CA ASN A 874 11.30 -11.13 -32.71
C ASN A 874 10.08 -11.76 -33.42
N SER A 875 9.71 -13.00 -33.06
CA SER A 875 8.51 -13.62 -33.62
C SER A 875 7.27 -12.78 -33.27
N ILE A 876 6.43 -12.51 -34.27
CA ILE A 876 5.13 -11.90 -34.03
C ILE A 876 4.28 -12.90 -33.24
N CYS A 877 3.95 -12.58 -32.00
CA CYS A 877 3.16 -13.41 -31.11
C CYS A 877 1.70 -12.95 -30.97
N GLY A 878 1.36 -11.82 -31.56
CA GLY A 878 0.03 -11.24 -31.56
C GLY A 878 -0.02 -9.99 -32.44
N CYS A 879 -1.20 -9.40 -32.59
CA CYS A 879 -1.35 -8.08 -33.22
C CYS A 879 -2.66 -7.41 -32.78
N VAL A 880 -2.70 -6.09 -32.72
CA VAL A 880 -3.90 -5.27 -32.53
C VAL A 880 -4.04 -4.35 -33.74
N ASN A 881 -5.24 -3.97 -34.15
CA ASN A 881 -5.45 -3.10 -35.31
C ASN A 881 -6.39 -1.99 -34.89
N PHE A 882 -6.15 -0.76 -35.32
CA PHE A 882 -6.93 0.43 -34.96
C PHE A 882 -7.52 1.08 -36.20
N ASP A 883 -8.72 1.66 -36.08
CA ASP A 883 -9.26 2.57 -37.11
C ASP A 883 -8.61 3.96 -37.05
N ASP A 884 -9.02 4.85 -37.96
CA ASP A 884 -8.44 6.20 -38.08
C ASP A 884 -8.73 7.11 -36.85
N ASP A 885 -9.73 6.75 -36.05
CA ASP A 885 -10.11 7.43 -34.81
C ASP A 885 -9.41 6.83 -33.58
N GLY A 886 -8.58 5.79 -33.77
CA GLY A 886 -7.86 5.09 -32.71
C GLY A 886 -8.67 4.14 -31.89
N ASN A 887 -9.87 3.79 -32.35
CA ASN A 887 -10.57 2.67 -31.77
C ASN A 887 -9.85 1.41 -32.23
N GLU A 888 -9.48 0.56 -31.27
CA GLU A 888 -9.14 -0.82 -31.58
C GLU A 888 -10.29 -1.39 -32.41
N ILE A 889 -9.99 -2.07 -33.51
CA ILE A 889 -10.94 -2.80 -34.37
C ILE A 889 -10.67 -4.30 -34.33
N TYR A 890 -9.46 -4.73 -33.99
CA TYR A 890 -9.05 -6.14 -34.00
C TYR A 890 -7.92 -6.40 -33.00
N ARG A 891 -7.87 -7.61 -32.40
CA ARG A 891 -6.78 -8.04 -31.51
C ARG A 891 -6.56 -9.55 -31.53
N SER A 892 -5.30 -9.95 -31.50
CA SER A 892 -4.79 -11.31 -31.39
C SER A 892 -3.76 -11.35 -30.26
N GLU A 893 -4.02 -12.12 -29.22
CA GLU A 893 -3.16 -12.23 -28.01
C GLU A 893 -2.35 -13.55 -27.97
N ASP A 894 -2.54 -14.45 -28.93
CA ASP A 894 -1.87 -15.76 -28.98
C ASP A 894 -1.30 -16.08 -30.38
N GLN A 895 -0.23 -16.88 -30.43
CA GLN A 895 0.53 -17.16 -31.66
C GLN A 895 -0.29 -17.89 -32.73
N ASP A 896 -1.24 -18.72 -32.30
CA ASP A 896 -1.95 -19.64 -33.20
C ASP A 896 -3.43 -19.28 -33.43
N ILE A 897 -3.99 -18.35 -32.65
CA ILE A 897 -5.43 -18.03 -32.67
C ILE A 897 -5.65 -16.52 -32.79
N ILE A 898 -6.44 -16.16 -33.79
CA ILE A 898 -6.75 -14.79 -34.16
C ILE A 898 -8.25 -14.55 -33.99
N TYR A 899 -8.64 -13.47 -33.32
CA TYR A 899 -10.04 -13.04 -33.23
C TYR A 899 -10.25 -11.81 -34.13
N VAL A 900 -11.01 -11.97 -35.20
CA VAL A 900 -11.31 -10.92 -36.18
C VAL A 900 -12.71 -10.39 -35.94
N GLY A 901 -12.92 -9.08 -35.77
CA GLY A 901 -14.26 -8.52 -35.70
C GLY A 901 -14.27 -7.01 -35.73
N GLN A 902 -15.36 -6.38 -35.29
CA GLN A 902 -15.43 -4.93 -35.12
C GLN A 902 -15.46 -4.57 -33.64
N PHE A 903 -14.85 -3.45 -33.29
CA PHE A 903 -14.92 -2.84 -31.97
C PHE A 903 -15.43 -1.39 -32.13
N LYS A 904 -16.17 -0.90 -31.15
CA LYS A 904 -16.67 0.47 -31.13
C LYS A 904 -16.68 0.98 -29.70
N LYS A 905 -15.98 2.09 -29.44
CA LYS A 905 -15.81 2.68 -28.09
C LYS A 905 -15.25 1.68 -27.04
N GLY A 906 -14.33 0.82 -27.45
CA GLY A 906 -13.71 -0.20 -26.59
C GLY A 906 -14.49 -1.52 -26.45
N GLY A 907 -15.68 -1.62 -27.04
CA GLY A 907 -16.52 -2.82 -26.97
C GLY A 907 -16.63 -3.61 -28.27
N LYS A 908 -16.71 -4.96 -28.19
CA LYS A 908 -16.89 -5.85 -29.36
C LYS A 908 -18.31 -5.70 -29.94
N ILE A 909 -18.43 -5.47 -31.24
CA ILE A 909 -19.71 -5.38 -31.96
C ILE A 909 -19.69 -6.18 -33.27
N GLY A 910 -20.86 -6.51 -33.80
CA GLY A 910 -21.00 -7.10 -35.13
C GLY A 910 -20.44 -8.52 -35.24
N ARG A 911 -20.10 -8.95 -36.46
CA ARG A 911 -19.56 -10.28 -36.72
C ARG A 911 -18.13 -10.40 -36.21
N TRP A 912 -17.83 -11.51 -35.55
CA TRP A 912 -16.52 -11.92 -35.11
C TRP A 912 -16.20 -13.31 -35.64
N ASP A 913 -15.02 -13.51 -36.21
CA ASP A 913 -14.51 -14.80 -36.67
C ASP A 913 -13.29 -15.18 -35.80
N ILE A 914 -13.18 -16.46 -35.44
CA ILE A 914 -11.98 -17.01 -34.78
C ILE A 914 -11.22 -17.79 -35.84
N MET A 915 -9.98 -17.39 -36.08
CA MET A 915 -9.14 -17.93 -37.14
C MET A 915 -7.94 -18.65 -36.52
N TYR A 916 -7.58 -19.81 -37.05
CA TYR A 916 -6.39 -20.56 -36.66
C TYR A 916 -5.27 -20.33 -37.68
N MET A 917 -4.05 -20.17 -37.18
CA MET A 917 -2.83 -20.07 -37.97
C MET A 917 -1.97 -21.33 -37.73
N PRO A 918 -1.69 -22.14 -38.77
CA PRO A 918 -0.84 -23.31 -38.61
C PRO A 918 0.59 -22.93 -38.21
N PHE A 919 1.15 -23.65 -37.23
CA PHE A 919 2.54 -23.50 -36.79
C PHE A 919 3.52 -23.65 -37.97
N GLY A 920 4.43 -22.68 -38.15
CA GLY A 920 5.48 -22.71 -39.18
C GLY A 920 5.24 -21.87 -40.43
N VAL A 921 4.14 -21.10 -40.50
CA VAL A 921 3.98 -20.08 -41.55
C VAL A 921 4.88 -18.88 -41.23
N ASP A 922 5.82 -18.55 -42.12
CA ASP A 922 6.67 -17.37 -41.99
C ASP A 922 5.79 -16.10 -41.99
N LEU A 923 5.72 -15.43 -40.84
CA LEU A 923 4.97 -14.19 -40.64
C LEU A 923 5.57 -13.00 -41.41
N ASN A 924 6.71 -13.14 -42.08
CA ASN A 924 7.20 -12.15 -43.04
C ASN A 924 6.55 -12.30 -44.43
N THR A 925 5.85 -13.41 -44.68
CA THR A 925 5.10 -13.61 -45.93
C THR A 925 3.93 -12.62 -45.97
N PRO A 926 3.78 -11.78 -47.01
CA PRO A 926 2.64 -10.87 -47.15
C PRO A 926 1.31 -11.62 -47.03
N ILE A 927 0.30 -11.03 -46.40
CA ILE A 927 -1.00 -11.69 -46.11
C ILE A 927 -1.60 -12.36 -47.34
N GLN A 928 -1.42 -11.77 -48.54
CA GLN A 928 -1.91 -12.31 -49.81
C GLN A 928 -1.25 -13.63 -50.26
N TYR A 929 -0.13 -14.04 -49.65
CA TYR A 929 0.62 -15.26 -49.99
C TYR A 929 0.67 -16.30 -48.86
N ARG A 930 0.04 -16.02 -47.71
CA ARG A 930 -0.06 -17.02 -46.63
C ARG A 930 -1.09 -18.07 -47.00
N GLU A 931 -0.91 -19.31 -46.54
CA GLU A 931 -2.03 -20.25 -46.55
C GLU A 931 -3.24 -19.59 -45.87
N PRO A 932 -4.45 -19.74 -46.43
CA PRO A 932 -5.61 -19.02 -45.95
C PRO A 932 -5.83 -19.37 -44.47
N TYR A 933 -5.91 -18.33 -43.64
CA TYR A 933 -6.34 -18.45 -42.26
C TYR A 933 -7.61 -19.32 -42.22
N ARG A 934 -7.62 -20.33 -41.36
CA ARG A 934 -8.79 -21.20 -41.27
C ARG A 934 -9.74 -20.63 -40.23
N GLN A 935 -10.96 -20.31 -40.64
CA GLN A 935 -12.01 -20.01 -39.69
C GLN A 935 -12.35 -21.27 -38.89
N ILE A 936 -12.05 -21.23 -37.59
CA ILE A 936 -12.34 -22.31 -36.62
C ILE A 936 -13.48 -21.97 -35.68
N GLY A 937 -13.90 -20.70 -35.64
CA GLY A 937 -15.01 -20.24 -34.81
C GLY A 937 -15.53 -18.85 -35.18
N GLY A 938 -16.37 -18.27 -34.33
CA GLY A 938 -16.95 -16.94 -34.52
C GLY A 938 -18.42 -16.83 -34.16
N GLY A 939 -18.99 -15.63 -34.21
CA GLY A 939 -20.40 -15.33 -34.02
C GLY A 939 -20.67 -13.82 -34.09
N TYR A 940 -21.77 -13.34 -33.51
CA TYR A 940 -22.14 -11.91 -33.53
C TYR A 940 -22.22 -11.31 -32.13
N TYR A 941 -21.76 -10.07 -31.98
CA TYR A 941 -22.05 -9.21 -30.83
C TYR A 941 -23.06 -8.13 -31.22
N ASP A 942 -23.91 -7.73 -30.27
CA ASP A 942 -24.78 -6.55 -30.42
C ASP A 942 -24.02 -5.25 -30.06
N GLN A 943 -24.74 -4.12 -29.92
CA GLN A 943 -24.15 -2.83 -29.57
C GLN A 943 -23.73 -2.71 -28.09
N GLY A 944 -24.14 -3.64 -27.24
CA GLY A 944 -23.85 -3.69 -25.81
C GLY A 944 -22.80 -4.74 -25.44
N GLU A 945 -22.02 -5.23 -26.42
CA GLU A 945 -21.01 -6.29 -26.25
C GLU A 945 -21.60 -7.66 -25.86
N ILE A 946 -22.88 -7.87 -26.15
CA ILE A 946 -23.58 -9.11 -25.83
C ILE A 946 -23.49 -10.06 -27.03
N LYS A 947 -23.00 -11.28 -26.81
CA LYS A 947 -23.04 -12.36 -27.82
C LYS A 947 -24.48 -12.69 -28.20
N ILE A 948 -24.79 -12.73 -29.49
CA ILE A 948 -26.11 -13.05 -30.04
C ILE A 948 -26.00 -14.01 -31.24
N GLY A 949 -27.06 -14.77 -31.49
CA GLY A 949 -27.16 -15.67 -32.63
C GLY A 949 -26.22 -16.87 -32.54
N ARG A 950 -25.87 -17.47 -33.68
CA ARG A 950 -24.96 -18.62 -33.72
C ARG A 950 -23.54 -18.23 -33.38
N TRP A 951 -22.91 -19.06 -32.55
CA TRP A 951 -21.55 -18.93 -32.07
C TRP A 951 -20.82 -20.26 -32.11
N LYS A 952 -19.54 -20.18 -32.44
CA LYS A 952 -18.58 -21.26 -32.33
C LYS A 952 -17.38 -20.76 -31.53
N GLU A 953 -17.27 -21.20 -30.30
CA GLU A 953 -16.30 -20.71 -29.31
C GLU A 953 -15.13 -21.68 -29.17
N LEU A 954 -13.93 -21.19 -28.87
CA LEU A 954 -12.77 -22.03 -28.58
C LEU A 954 -12.63 -22.26 -27.07
N HIS A 955 -12.30 -23.50 -26.67
CA HIS A 955 -12.00 -23.83 -25.28
C HIS A 955 -10.66 -23.22 -24.84
N GLU A 956 -10.66 -22.45 -23.76
CA GLU A 956 -9.54 -21.62 -23.31
C GLU A 956 -8.24 -22.40 -23.09
N VAL A 957 -8.32 -23.64 -22.58
CA VAL A 957 -7.13 -24.41 -22.18
C VAL A 957 -6.62 -25.33 -23.29
N SER A 958 -7.53 -25.96 -24.03
CA SER A 958 -7.13 -27.04 -24.94
C SER A 958 -6.82 -26.55 -26.36
N GLN A 959 -7.30 -25.35 -26.74
CA GLN A 959 -7.18 -24.72 -28.06
C GLN A 959 -7.60 -25.60 -29.27
N LYS A 960 -8.02 -26.84 -29.02
CA LYS A 960 -8.42 -27.86 -30.00
C LYS A 960 -9.88 -28.26 -29.87
N ILE A 961 -10.61 -27.65 -28.94
CA ILE A 961 -12.02 -27.96 -28.67
C ILE A 961 -12.84 -26.71 -28.93
N THR A 962 -13.91 -26.87 -29.70
CA THR A 962 -14.86 -25.83 -30.06
C THR A 962 -16.25 -26.14 -29.50
N TYR A 963 -16.98 -25.11 -29.09
CA TYR A 963 -18.37 -25.18 -28.63
C TYR A 963 -19.25 -24.43 -29.62
N GLU A 964 -20.15 -25.12 -30.31
CA GLU A 964 -21.02 -24.53 -31.34
C GLU A 964 -22.48 -24.54 -30.90
N GLY A 965 -23.13 -23.38 -30.87
CA GLY A 965 -24.54 -23.25 -30.49
C GLY A 965 -25.07 -21.84 -30.67
N GLU A 966 -26.18 -21.50 -30.01
CA GLU A 966 -26.82 -20.18 -30.16
C GLU A 966 -26.86 -19.40 -28.85
N TYR A 967 -26.78 -18.07 -28.96
CA TYR A 967 -27.02 -17.09 -27.91
C TYR A 967 -28.31 -16.32 -28.17
N ASN A 968 -29.09 -16.08 -27.12
CA ASN A 968 -30.25 -15.19 -27.19
C ASN A 968 -29.85 -13.70 -27.08
N MET A 969 -30.83 -12.80 -27.25
CA MET A 969 -30.64 -11.34 -27.18
C MET A 969 -30.17 -10.81 -25.79
N LYS A 970 -30.15 -11.66 -24.76
CA LYS A 970 -29.63 -11.33 -23.42
C LYS A 970 -28.22 -11.88 -23.18
N GLY A 971 -27.58 -12.49 -24.18
CA GLY A 971 -26.25 -13.09 -24.04
C GLY A 971 -26.23 -14.42 -23.32
N LYS A 972 -27.36 -15.12 -23.24
CA LYS A 972 -27.45 -16.47 -22.66
C LYS A 972 -27.36 -17.52 -23.76
N LYS A 973 -26.59 -18.58 -23.51
CA LYS A 973 -26.55 -19.77 -24.37
C LYS A 973 -27.94 -20.40 -24.39
N VAL A 974 -28.49 -20.72 -25.55
CA VAL A 974 -29.81 -21.33 -25.70
C VAL A 974 -29.75 -22.49 -26.70
N GLY A 975 -30.71 -23.41 -26.59
CA GLY A 975 -30.83 -24.54 -27.51
C GLY A 975 -29.66 -25.51 -27.39
N ARG A 976 -29.43 -26.28 -28.46
CA ARG A 976 -28.39 -27.30 -28.51
C ARG A 976 -27.01 -26.67 -28.73
N TRP A 977 -26.03 -27.14 -27.97
CA TRP A 977 -24.62 -26.79 -28.07
C TRP A 977 -23.80 -28.05 -28.31
N ASP A 978 -23.14 -28.13 -29.45
CA ASP A 978 -22.27 -29.23 -29.82
C ASP A 978 -20.83 -28.94 -29.38
N ILE A 979 -20.13 -29.96 -28.91
CA ILE A 979 -18.71 -29.92 -28.58
C ILE A 979 -17.97 -30.66 -29.66
N CYS A 980 -17.05 -29.96 -30.29
CA CYS A 980 -16.24 -30.46 -31.38
C CYS A 980 -14.76 -30.47 -30.98
N SER A 981 -14.00 -31.44 -31.46
CA SER A 981 -12.55 -31.53 -31.27
C SER A 981 -11.86 -31.68 -32.61
N TRP A 982 -10.74 -31.00 -32.77
CA TRP A 982 -9.85 -31.13 -33.92
C TRP A 982 -8.93 -32.35 -33.74
N LYS A 983 -8.88 -33.24 -34.75
CA LYS A 983 -8.13 -34.52 -34.66
C LYS A 983 -6.62 -34.38 -34.79
N ASP A 984 -6.13 -33.34 -35.44
CA ASP A 984 -4.71 -33.16 -35.76
C ASP A 984 -4.24 -31.73 -35.41
N SER A 985 -2.92 -31.54 -35.35
CA SER A 985 -2.30 -30.23 -35.12
C SER A 985 -2.47 -29.25 -36.28
N LYS A 986 -2.96 -29.72 -37.44
CA LYS A 986 -3.27 -28.89 -38.61
C LYS A 986 -4.72 -28.43 -38.63
N MET A 987 -5.52 -28.86 -37.66
CA MET A 987 -6.97 -28.67 -37.58
C MET A 987 -7.69 -29.07 -38.87
N GLU A 988 -7.29 -30.14 -39.57
CA GLU A 988 -7.89 -30.52 -40.87
C GLU A 988 -9.33 -31.04 -40.72
N LYS A 989 -9.58 -31.86 -39.69
CA LYS A 989 -10.87 -32.52 -39.45
C LYS A 989 -11.40 -32.25 -38.04
N GLU A 990 -12.59 -31.67 -38.01
CA GLU A 990 -13.39 -31.50 -36.80
C GLU A 990 -14.26 -32.73 -36.56
N GLN A 991 -14.29 -33.25 -35.34
CA GLN A 991 -15.19 -34.33 -34.92
C GLN A 991 -16.05 -33.85 -33.76
N MET A 992 -17.36 -33.99 -33.87
CA MET A 992 -18.28 -33.84 -32.74
C MET A 992 -17.95 -34.91 -31.69
N ILE A 993 -17.50 -34.48 -30.52
CA ILE A 993 -17.14 -35.35 -29.39
C ILE A 993 -18.20 -35.31 -28.29
N GLY A 994 -19.14 -34.35 -28.35
CA GLY A 994 -20.23 -34.28 -27.40
C GLY A 994 -21.14 -33.08 -27.59
N GLY A 995 -21.87 -32.71 -26.54
CA GLY A 995 -22.81 -31.59 -26.54
C GLY A 995 -23.85 -31.70 -25.43
N GLY A 996 -24.76 -30.73 -25.40
CA GLY A 996 -25.93 -30.72 -24.54
C GLY A 996 -26.87 -29.56 -24.90
N SER A 997 -27.90 -29.32 -24.09
CA SER A 997 -28.90 -28.27 -24.36
C SER A 997 -29.01 -27.26 -23.21
N TYR A 998 -29.26 -26.01 -23.58
CA TYR A 998 -29.61 -24.91 -22.70
C TYR A 998 -31.06 -24.48 -22.92
N ASP A 999 -31.75 -24.11 -21.85
CA ASP A 999 -33.06 -23.48 -21.94
C ASP A 999 -32.97 -22.00 -22.36
N LEU A 1000 -34.10 -21.28 -22.39
CA LEU A 1000 -34.13 -19.87 -22.79
C LEU A 1000 -33.45 -18.91 -21.81
N GLU A 1001 -33.22 -19.33 -20.57
CA GLU A 1001 -32.56 -18.52 -19.52
C GLU A 1001 -31.05 -18.83 -19.39
N GLY A 1002 -30.55 -19.80 -20.16
CA GLY A 1002 -29.15 -20.23 -20.15
C GLY A 1002 -28.83 -21.32 -19.15
N THR A 1003 -29.84 -22.07 -18.71
CA THR A 1003 -29.70 -23.19 -17.79
C THR A 1003 -29.46 -24.48 -18.58
N LYS A 1004 -28.41 -25.23 -18.26
CA LYS A 1004 -28.16 -26.56 -18.84
C LYS A 1004 -29.27 -27.54 -18.45
N PHE A 1005 -29.73 -28.37 -19.37
CA PHE A 1005 -30.65 -29.48 -19.05
C PHE A 1005 -30.40 -30.69 -19.96
N GLY A 1006 -30.89 -31.86 -19.53
CA GLY A 1006 -30.78 -33.12 -20.27
C GLY A 1006 -29.37 -33.70 -20.24
N LYS A 1007 -29.08 -34.62 -21.17
CA LYS A 1007 -27.77 -35.28 -21.25
C LYS A 1007 -26.69 -34.33 -21.75
N TRP A 1008 -25.55 -34.36 -21.09
CA TRP A 1008 -24.41 -33.51 -21.37
C TRP A 1008 -23.13 -34.32 -21.45
N ILE A 1009 -22.28 -33.90 -22.38
CA ILE A 1009 -20.85 -34.22 -22.36
C ILE A 1009 -20.13 -32.93 -21.97
N GLU A 1010 -19.28 -32.98 -20.95
CA GLU A 1010 -18.45 -31.86 -20.51
C GLU A 1010 -16.98 -32.18 -20.71
N VAL A 1011 -16.18 -31.17 -21.03
CA VAL A 1011 -14.72 -31.31 -21.10
C VAL A 1011 -14.13 -30.43 -20.00
N GLU A 1012 -13.39 -31.03 -19.08
CA GLU A 1012 -12.63 -30.31 -18.06
C GLU A 1012 -11.14 -30.66 -18.22
N GLN A 1013 -10.31 -29.64 -18.55
CA GLN A 1013 -8.86 -29.74 -18.78
C GLN A 1013 -8.44 -30.81 -19.82
N TRP A 1014 -8.41 -32.08 -19.40
CA TRP A 1014 -7.94 -33.24 -20.16
C TRP A 1014 -8.90 -34.43 -20.16
N SER A 1015 -10.03 -34.32 -19.47
CA SER A 1015 -11.02 -35.39 -19.28
C SER A 1015 -12.38 -34.99 -19.86
N THR A 1016 -13.10 -35.99 -20.36
CA THR A 1016 -14.47 -35.84 -20.86
C THR A 1016 -15.43 -36.52 -19.89
N PHE A 1017 -16.49 -35.85 -19.48
CA PHE A 1017 -17.50 -36.41 -18.56
C PHE A 1017 -18.85 -36.51 -19.25
N LEU A 1018 -19.53 -37.64 -19.11
CA LEU A 1018 -20.89 -37.86 -19.60
C LEU A 1018 -21.85 -37.94 -18.41
N GLY A 1019 -22.87 -37.09 -18.38
CA GLY A 1019 -23.88 -37.10 -17.33
C GLY A 1019 -25.17 -36.38 -17.75
N GLU A 1020 -26.00 -36.02 -16.77
CA GLU A 1020 -27.29 -35.38 -17.01
C GLU A 1020 -27.51 -34.20 -16.06
N TYR A 1021 -28.21 -33.19 -16.56
CA TYR A 1021 -28.68 -32.02 -15.83
C TYR A 1021 -30.20 -32.03 -15.70
N ASN A 1022 -30.71 -31.70 -14.51
CA ASN A 1022 -32.13 -31.46 -14.31
C ASN A 1022 -32.57 -30.08 -14.86
N MET A 1023 -33.87 -29.79 -14.84
CA MET A 1023 -34.44 -28.52 -15.33
C MET A 1023 -33.98 -27.28 -14.53
N LYS A 1024 -33.33 -27.46 -13.37
CA LYS A 1024 -32.75 -26.37 -12.58
C LYS A 1024 -31.26 -26.16 -12.86
N GLY A 1025 -30.67 -26.89 -13.81
CA GLY A 1025 -29.24 -26.80 -14.11
C GLY A 1025 -28.33 -27.49 -13.09
N GLN A 1026 -28.88 -28.42 -12.30
CA GLN A 1026 -28.10 -29.19 -11.33
C GLN A 1026 -27.68 -30.53 -11.96
N LYS A 1027 -26.42 -30.94 -11.75
CA LYS A 1027 -25.93 -32.26 -12.12
C LYS A 1027 -26.71 -33.31 -11.33
N ILE A 1028 -27.31 -34.28 -12.02
CA ILE A 1028 -28.05 -35.39 -11.41
C ILE A 1028 -27.49 -36.74 -11.88
N GLY A 1029 -27.79 -37.80 -11.13
CA GLY A 1029 -27.41 -39.16 -11.49
C GLY A 1029 -25.90 -39.42 -11.46
N VAL A 1030 -25.43 -40.25 -12.38
CA VAL A 1030 -24.03 -40.70 -12.45
C VAL A 1030 -23.32 -39.98 -13.60
N TRP A 1031 -22.25 -39.26 -13.26
CA TRP A 1031 -21.34 -38.65 -14.22
C TRP A 1031 -20.15 -39.55 -14.45
N VAL A 1032 -19.96 -40.01 -15.67
CA VAL A 1032 -18.94 -40.96 -16.06
C VAL A 1032 -17.78 -40.23 -16.74
N GLU A 1033 -16.59 -40.33 -16.19
CA GLU A 1033 -15.37 -39.85 -16.85
C GLU A 1033 -14.95 -40.83 -17.95
N LEU A 1034 -14.60 -40.29 -19.11
CA LEU A 1034 -14.22 -41.03 -20.31
C LEU A 1034 -12.76 -40.68 -20.68
N ASP A 1035 -11.98 -41.71 -21.00
CA ASP A 1035 -10.66 -41.53 -21.60
C ASP A 1035 -10.76 -41.11 -23.08
N ARG A 1036 -9.60 -40.88 -23.72
CA ARG A 1036 -9.51 -40.53 -25.16
C ARG A 1036 -10.07 -41.59 -26.12
N LYS A 1037 -10.34 -42.80 -25.65
CA LYS A 1037 -10.97 -43.90 -26.41
C LYS A 1037 -12.44 -44.10 -26.01
N ASN A 1038 -13.04 -43.14 -25.31
CA ASN A 1038 -14.39 -43.20 -24.74
C ASN A 1038 -14.61 -44.38 -23.78
N LYS A 1039 -13.55 -44.87 -23.13
CA LYS A 1039 -13.66 -45.88 -22.07
C LYS A 1039 -13.85 -45.19 -20.74
N LYS A 1040 -14.77 -45.71 -19.95
CA LYS A 1040 -15.04 -45.28 -18.58
C LYS A 1040 -13.77 -45.40 -17.71
N THR A 1041 -13.30 -44.30 -17.13
CA THR A 1041 -12.16 -44.26 -16.20
C THR A 1041 -12.60 -44.13 -14.75
N SER A 1042 -13.62 -43.31 -14.49
CA SER A 1042 -14.16 -43.08 -13.14
C SER A 1042 -15.65 -42.71 -13.19
N GLU A 1043 -16.31 -42.66 -12.04
CA GLU A 1043 -17.68 -42.15 -11.91
C GLU A 1043 -17.85 -41.27 -10.66
N LYS A 1044 -18.69 -40.23 -10.77
CA LYS A 1044 -19.14 -39.40 -9.64
C LYS A 1044 -20.66 -39.45 -9.58
N LYS A 1045 -21.21 -39.66 -8.38
CA LYS A 1045 -22.66 -39.66 -8.14
C LYS A 1045 -23.07 -38.30 -7.57
N TYR A 1046 -24.16 -37.75 -8.10
CA TYR A 1046 -24.81 -36.54 -7.61
C TYR A 1046 -26.21 -36.90 -7.11
N ASP A 1047 -26.65 -36.25 -6.03
CA ASP A 1047 -27.99 -36.43 -5.49
C ASP A 1047 -29.03 -35.97 -6.51
N ASN A 1048 -30.11 -36.75 -6.67
CA ASN A 1048 -31.18 -36.52 -7.64
C ASN A 1048 -32.09 -35.35 -7.26
#